data_AF-A0AB73TRQ7-F1
#
_entry.id   AF-A0AB73TRQ7-F1
#
_cell.length_a   1.000
_cell.length_b   1.000
_cell.length_c   1.000
_cell.angle_alpha   90.00
_cell.angle_beta   90.00
_cell.angle_gamma   90.00
#
_symmetry.space_group_name_H-M   'P 1'
#
loop_
_entity.id
_entity.type
_entity.pdbx_description
1 polymer ?
#
loop_
_entity_poly.entity_id
_entity_poly.type
_entity_poly.pdbx_seq_one_letter_code
_entity_poly.pdbx_strand_id
1 'polypeptide(L)'
;MASSLYNLALDFSKELNYTKAIMARQGDKGITVTVKPFLNGLQMDTSGGTFTLKGTTPSNRYVDNVATSVTSEEVTFSLDGTFMSEAGYYKHCYVEYRKDNQILTTQDIIFFSLGVSDISQGQADEYVSQLEELIRKYNETFDAFMAEIKGRVDSLNQQITDLTGQAKTLQDKLDALKEEISKLGNLQVMYSNSIDFGDYDYSENPNLMPYITEPWVGPLLGNGHTVKDSVKRVITHTKTRTANSGDILSLGLGIPCTAEANNRYLITTLRPSTTYTLSVTMSVGSDWTGETNTIGVRLRYLNEQGGIELPINALIPANVERDKMVTHTFTGITKDNVTSITNCYVEIFSLNSEYKGTVSVSYDVKLKAHYPNLLDGPYWLGKVPLGENIADPTVVFPHKTSEYMVYGRRNTENYIADQTYTISMKATKLTVQSFAVYIAAGRVKVGDMKPTEGLANTWELTFTVTKQHIDSGVTNYLEIYQYPSATKGAVQIEWLKLEKGNTRTPNISEYKYRGTGMRDSNNPKDYVWDLAPEYVEDNLATDIKISEITGKANNYTDGKVSEINSQLTASINEVDTTAKDAQTKANANATAIDELDNKIDERINDTATTTLTVTNGNTGSAKLYREGKTVSIYFVALNGKSSGGNDSTILTIPEGYRPPISFEQLVGSIDRSTLNSAQLSIGADGAIKWRRNSSYGSDYTFAITYTI
;
A
#
# COMPACT_ATOMS: atom_id res chain seq x y z
N MET A 1 -27.61 -63.56 -57.25
CA MET A 1 -28.12 -62.90 -56.04
C MET A 1 -26.92 -62.39 -55.27
N ALA A 2 -26.68 -61.08 -55.27
CA ALA A 2 -25.64 -60.48 -54.43
C ALA A 2 -26.18 -60.45 -53.00
N SER A 3 -25.46 -61.05 -52.04
CA SER A 3 -25.77 -60.93 -50.62
C SER A 3 -25.45 -59.50 -50.17
N SER A 4 -26.45 -58.66 -49.96
CA SER A 4 -26.24 -57.32 -49.37
C SER A 4 -25.80 -57.48 -47.91
N LEU A 5 -24.64 -56.92 -47.56
CA LEU A 5 -24.09 -56.90 -46.21
C LEU A 5 -24.22 -55.48 -45.62
N TYR A 6 -24.92 -55.36 -44.49
CA TYR A 6 -25.05 -54.09 -43.76
C TYR A 6 -24.26 -54.16 -42.46
N ASN A 7 -23.31 -53.24 -42.28
CA ASN A 7 -22.51 -53.13 -41.06
C ASN A 7 -22.97 -51.91 -40.25
N LEU A 8 -23.44 -52.15 -39.02
CA LEU A 8 -23.94 -51.14 -38.11
C LEU A 8 -23.10 -51.09 -36.83
N ALA A 9 -22.96 -49.92 -36.23
CA ALA A 9 -22.44 -49.73 -34.89
C ALA A 9 -23.56 -49.15 -34.03
N LEU A 10 -24.03 -49.89 -33.03
CA LEU A 10 -25.23 -49.53 -32.26
C LEU A 10 -24.89 -49.44 -30.76
N ASP A 11 -25.25 -48.32 -30.13
CA ASP A 11 -25.06 -48.11 -28.68
C ASP A 11 -26.36 -48.35 -27.90
N PHE A 12 -26.31 -49.30 -26.96
CA PHE A 12 -27.44 -49.69 -26.11
C PHE A 12 -27.71 -48.70 -24.96
N SER A 13 -26.82 -47.73 -24.73
CA SER A 13 -27.08 -46.56 -23.87
C SER A 13 -27.99 -45.52 -24.53
N LYS A 14 -28.17 -45.61 -25.86
CA LYS A 14 -28.92 -44.67 -26.70
C LYS A 14 -28.30 -43.28 -26.82
N GLU A 15 -27.08 -43.06 -26.34
CA GLU A 15 -26.41 -41.75 -26.39
C GLU A 15 -25.65 -41.49 -27.72
N LEU A 16 -25.34 -42.54 -28.51
CA LEU A 16 -24.62 -42.48 -29.79
C LEU A 16 -25.34 -43.29 -30.87
N ASN A 17 -25.99 -42.64 -31.85
CA ASN A 17 -26.72 -43.33 -32.93
C ASN A 17 -26.28 -42.86 -34.32
N TYR A 18 -25.27 -43.52 -34.87
CA TYR A 18 -24.89 -43.40 -36.29
C TYR A 18 -25.29 -44.67 -37.02
N THR A 19 -26.56 -44.80 -37.40
CA THR A 19 -27.07 -46.02 -38.04
C THR A 19 -27.23 -45.82 -39.53
N LYS A 20 -26.52 -46.60 -40.36
CA LYS A 20 -26.82 -46.67 -41.80
C LYS A 20 -28.23 -47.25 -41.98
N ALA A 21 -29.00 -46.70 -42.92
CA ALA A 21 -30.30 -47.28 -43.27
C ALA A 21 -30.10 -48.66 -43.89
N ILE A 22 -30.90 -49.64 -43.46
CA ILE A 22 -30.97 -50.95 -44.12
C ILE A 22 -32.04 -50.87 -45.21
N MET A 23 -31.65 -51.15 -46.45
CA MET A 23 -32.55 -51.09 -47.61
C MET A 23 -32.50 -52.40 -48.40
N ALA A 24 -33.50 -53.26 -48.23
CA ALA A 24 -33.60 -54.54 -48.94
C ALA A 24 -34.92 -54.64 -49.72
N ARG A 25 -35.12 -55.64 -50.60
CA ARG A 25 -36.39 -55.79 -51.33
C ARG A 25 -37.28 -56.85 -50.70
N GLN A 26 -38.60 -56.69 -50.86
CA GLN A 26 -39.58 -57.66 -50.41
C GLN A 26 -39.32 -59.02 -51.06
N GLY A 27 -39.22 -60.07 -50.24
CA GLY A 27 -38.94 -61.44 -50.69
C GLY A 27 -37.46 -61.78 -50.90
N ASP A 28 -36.53 -60.83 -50.71
CA ASP A 28 -35.10 -61.12 -50.73
C ASP A 28 -34.76 -62.17 -49.65
N LYS A 29 -33.82 -63.07 -49.98
CA LYS A 29 -33.32 -64.11 -49.08
C LYS A 29 -31.82 -63.92 -48.86
N GLY A 30 -31.36 -64.19 -47.64
CA GLY A 30 -29.95 -64.16 -47.29
C GLY A 30 -29.35 -62.75 -47.16
N ILE A 31 -30.18 -61.77 -46.74
CA ILE A 31 -29.68 -60.43 -46.38
C ILE A 31 -29.00 -60.53 -45.02
N THR A 32 -27.75 -60.08 -44.93
CA THR A 32 -26.95 -60.20 -43.72
C THR A 32 -26.75 -58.82 -43.09
N VAL A 33 -27.10 -58.68 -41.81
CA VAL A 33 -26.90 -57.45 -41.03
C VAL A 33 -25.94 -57.78 -39.89
N THR A 34 -24.77 -57.15 -39.89
CA THR A 34 -23.77 -57.28 -38.82
C THR A 34 -23.77 -56.01 -37.97
N VAL A 35 -23.82 -56.19 -36.65
CA VAL A 35 -23.90 -55.13 -35.65
C VAL A 35 -22.69 -55.23 -34.72
N LYS A 36 -21.97 -54.12 -34.55
CA LYS A 36 -20.99 -53.92 -33.48
C LYS A 36 -21.68 -53.26 -32.29
N PRO A 37 -21.88 -53.98 -31.17
CA PRO A 37 -22.62 -53.44 -30.04
C PRO A 37 -21.70 -52.62 -29.10
N PHE A 38 -22.20 -51.46 -28.67
CA PHE A 38 -21.55 -50.58 -27.70
C PHE A 38 -22.47 -50.30 -26.51
N LEU A 39 -21.88 -49.92 -25.37
CA LEU A 39 -22.58 -49.43 -24.19
C LEU A 39 -21.81 -48.23 -23.62
N ASN A 40 -22.42 -47.04 -23.65
CA ASN A 40 -21.80 -45.76 -23.24
C ASN A 40 -20.50 -45.46 -24.02
N GLY A 41 -20.49 -45.72 -25.33
CA GLY A 41 -19.34 -45.49 -26.21
C GLY A 41 -18.20 -46.53 -26.11
N LEU A 42 -18.30 -47.54 -25.23
CA LEU A 42 -17.32 -48.62 -25.09
C LEU A 42 -17.85 -49.93 -25.69
N GLN A 43 -16.96 -50.80 -26.19
CA GLN A 43 -17.34 -52.09 -26.78
C GLN A 43 -18.11 -52.94 -25.75
N MET A 44 -19.30 -53.40 -26.14
CA MET A 44 -20.19 -54.15 -25.26
C MET A 44 -19.74 -55.61 -25.13
N ASP A 45 -19.78 -56.16 -23.91
CA ASP A 45 -19.62 -57.60 -23.70
C ASP A 45 -20.84 -58.37 -24.22
N THR A 46 -20.63 -59.13 -25.29
CA THR A 46 -21.68 -59.91 -25.96
C THR A 46 -21.83 -61.33 -25.41
N SER A 47 -20.93 -61.76 -24.51
CA SER A 47 -20.85 -63.14 -24.06
C SER A 47 -22.09 -63.59 -23.27
N GLY A 48 -22.64 -64.75 -23.65
CA GLY A 48 -23.76 -65.39 -22.95
C GLY A 48 -25.11 -64.68 -23.05
N GLY A 49 -25.25 -63.63 -23.87
CA GLY A 49 -26.52 -62.97 -24.14
C GLY A 49 -27.10 -63.31 -25.52
N THR A 50 -28.41 -63.12 -25.66
CA THR A 50 -29.14 -63.31 -26.93
C THR A 50 -29.46 -61.96 -27.54
N PHE A 51 -29.13 -61.79 -28.82
CA PHE A 51 -29.49 -60.61 -29.59
C PHE A 51 -30.65 -60.92 -30.54
N THR A 52 -31.64 -60.03 -30.60
CA THR A 52 -32.81 -60.17 -31.48
C THR A 52 -33.08 -58.85 -32.17
N LEU A 53 -33.07 -58.85 -33.51
CA LEU A 53 -33.54 -57.73 -34.30
C LEU A 53 -35.07 -57.79 -34.33
N LYS A 54 -35.71 -56.72 -33.90
CA LYS A 54 -37.16 -56.60 -33.78
C LYS A 54 -37.64 -55.48 -34.67
N GLY A 55 -38.88 -55.54 -35.14
CA GLY A 55 -39.49 -54.53 -35.98
C GLY A 55 -41.00 -54.70 -36.10
N THR A 56 -41.67 -53.67 -36.63
CA THR A 56 -43.09 -53.70 -36.95
C THR A 56 -43.27 -53.39 -38.43
N THR A 57 -43.88 -54.31 -39.18
CA THR A 57 -44.11 -54.15 -40.62
C THR A 57 -45.06 -52.97 -40.90
N PRO A 58 -45.13 -52.48 -42.15
CA PRO A 58 -46.06 -51.42 -42.54
C PRO A 58 -47.54 -51.74 -42.24
N SER A 59 -47.95 -53.02 -42.29
CA SER A 59 -49.29 -53.47 -41.90
C SER A 59 -49.52 -53.54 -40.37
N ASN A 60 -48.54 -53.07 -39.58
CA ASN A 60 -48.47 -53.14 -38.12
C ASN A 60 -48.35 -54.57 -37.56
N ARG A 61 -47.77 -55.52 -38.31
CA ARG A 61 -47.44 -56.85 -37.78
C ARG A 61 -46.06 -56.83 -37.13
N TYR A 62 -45.94 -57.43 -35.95
CA TYR A 62 -44.64 -57.59 -35.29
C TYR A 62 -43.79 -58.67 -35.99
N VAL A 63 -42.51 -58.39 -36.16
CA VAL A 63 -41.52 -59.31 -36.72
C VAL A 63 -40.25 -59.28 -35.86
N ASP A 64 -39.61 -60.43 -35.71
CA ASP A 64 -38.32 -60.56 -35.07
C ASP A 64 -37.41 -61.57 -35.78
N ASN A 65 -36.10 -61.41 -35.57
CA ASN A 65 -35.06 -62.27 -36.12
C ASN A 65 -33.93 -62.38 -35.10
N VAL A 66 -33.71 -63.60 -34.60
CA VAL A 66 -32.63 -63.88 -33.64
C VAL A 66 -31.29 -63.92 -34.38
N ALA A 67 -30.25 -63.36 -33.77
CA ALA A 67 -28.92 -63.36 -34.36
C ALA A 67 -28.45 -64.79 -34.69
N THR A 68 -27.90 -64.97 -35.89
CA THR A 68 -27.34 -66.24 -36.36
C THR A 68 -25.90 -66.46 -35.89
N SER A 69 -25.18 -65.40 -35.55
CA SER A 69 -23.82 -65.45 -34.98
C SER A 69 -23.61 -64.32 -33.98
N VAL A 70 -22.93 -64.62 -32.87
CA VAL A 70 -22.54 -63.64 -31.84
C VAL A 70 -21.09 -63.90 -31.49
N THR A 71 -20.23 -62.91 -31.72
CA THR A 71 -18.82 -62.90 -31.33
C THR A 71 -18.54 -61.76 -30.35
N SER A 72 -17.35 -61.69 -29.78
CA SER A 72 -16.94 -60.60 -28.88
C SER A 72 -16.95 -59.22 -29.54
N GLU A 73 -16.92 -59.15 -30.87
CA GLU A 73 -16.86 -57.89 -31.63
C GLU A 73 -18.14 -57.60 -32.41
N GLU A 74 -18.80 -58.64 -32.93
CA GLU A 74 -19.86 -58.53 -33.94
C GLU A 74 -21.01 -59.51 -33.69
N VAL A 75 -22.22 -59.04 -33.95
CA VAL A 75 -23.48 -59.79 -33.91
C VAL A 75 -24.09 -59.79 -35.30
N THR A 76 -24.36 -60.96 -35.87
CA THR A 76 -24.89 -61.10 -37.24
C THR A 76 -26.32 -61.62 -37.23
N PHE A 77 -27.18 -60.97 -38.02
CA PHE A 77 -28.56 -61.36 -38.30
C PHE A 77 -28.67 -61.77 -39.76
N SER A 78 -29.48 -62.78 -40.06
CA SER A 78 -29.83 -63.16 -41.42
C SER A 78 -31.32 -62.96 -41.62
N LEU A 79 -31.68 -61.96 -42.42
CA LEU A 79 -33.06 -61.56 -42.64
C LEU A 79 -33.65 -62.35 -43.81
N ASP A 80 -34.71 -63.10 -43.52
CA ASP A 80 -35.48 -63.86 -44.49
C ASP A 80 -36.97 -63.94 -44.11
N GLY A 81 -37.74 -64.63 -44.95
CA GLY A 81 -39.10 -65.07 -44.64
C GLY A 81 -40.04 -63.95 -44.18
N THR A 82 -40.55 -64.07 -42.96
CA THR A 82 -41.54 -63.16 -42.37
C THR A 82 -41.02 -61.74 -42.14
N PHE A 83 -39.72 -61.56 -41.92
CA PHE A 83 -39.11 -60.23 -41.75
C PHE A 83 -39.03 -59.48 -43.10
N MET A 84 -39.02 -60.21 -44.21
CA MET A 84 -38.95 -59.67 -45.58
C MET A 84 -40.28 -59.77 -46.35
N SER A 85 -41.40 -60.03 -45.67
CA SER A 85 -42.65 -60.39 -46.35
C SER A 85 -43.47 -59.21 -46.85
N GLU A 86 -43.19 -57.98 -46.40
CA GLU A 86 -43.95 -56.78 -46.76
C GLU A 86 -43.02 -55.66 -47.23
N ALA A 87 -43.45 -54.93 -48.26
CA ALA A 87 -42.80 -53.71 -48.72
C ALA A 87 -43.26 -52.49 -47.93
N GLY A 88 -42.33 -51.62 -47.58
CA GLY A 88 -42.52 -50.32 -46.94
C GLY A 88 -41.51 -50.05 -45.83
N TYR A 89 -41.74 -48.97 -45.09
CA TYR A 89 -40.96 -48.59 -43.92
C TYR A 89 -41.38 -49.40 -42.70
N TYR A 90 -40.43 -50.07 -42.05
CA TYR A 90 -40.70 -50.83 -40.82
C TYR A 90 -40.52 -49.89 -39.63
N LYS A 91 -41.53 -49.85 -38.76
CA LYS A 91 -41.56 -49.01 -37.56
C LYS A 91 -40.92 -49.75 -36.39
N HIS A 92 -40.33 -49.01 -35.46
CA HIS A 92 -39.75 -49.57 -34.23
C HIS A 92 -38.81 -50.75 -34.51
N CYS A 93 -37.95 -50.59 -35.52
CA CYS A 93 -36.90 -51.55 -35.77
C CYS A 93 -35.77 -51.29 -34.79
N TYR A 94 -35.35 -52.25 -33.98
CA TYR A 94 -34.23 -52.07 -33.04
C TYR A 94 -33.64 -53.43 -32.69
N VAL A 95 -32.43 -53.42 -32.12
CA VAL A 95 -31.82 -54.64 -31.58
C VAL A 95 -32.07 -54.69 -30.09
N GLU A 96 -32.60 -55.82 -29.63
CA GLU A 96 -32.72 -56.16 -28.22
C GLU A 96 -31.60 -57.11 -27.82
N TYR A 97 -30.95 -56.85 -26.69
CA TYR A 97 -30.05 -57.75 -26.02
C TYR A 97 -30.69 -58.25 -24.73
N ARG A 98 -30.68 -59.57 -24.53
CA ARG A 98 -31.12 -60.20 -23.27
C ARG A 98 -30.03 -61.09 -22.69
N LYS A 99 -29.73 -60.88 -21.42
CA LYS A 99 -28.90 -61.78 -20.60
C LYS A 99 -29.48 -61.81 -19.20
N ASP A 100 -29.82 -63.00 -18.72
CA ASP A 100 -30.53 -63.21 -17.46
C ASP A 100 -31.79 -62.31 -17.36
N ASN A 101 -31.87 -61.45 -16.33
CA ASN A 101 -32.98 -60.50 -16.14
C ASN A 101 -32.73 -59.13 -16.79
N GLN A 102 -31.60 -58.91 -17.47
CA GLN A 102 -31.29 -57.63 -18.10
C GLN A 102 -31.77 -57.62 -19.55
N ILE A 103 -32.56 -56.60 -19.88
CA ILE A 103 -32.98 -56.29 -21.26
C ILE A 103 -32.46 -54.90 -21.60
N LEU A 104 -31.65 -54.83 -22.66
CA LEU A 104 -31.18 -53.58 -23.24
C LEU A 104 -31.71 -53.47 -24.67
N THR A 105 -32.04 -52.27 -25.11
CA THR A 105 -32.44 -52.02 -26.50
C THR A 105 -31.64 -50.86 -27.08
N THR A 106 -31.35 -50.92 -28.36
CA THR A 106 -30.85 -49.77 -29.10
C THR A 106 -31.96 -48.72 -29.27
N GLN A 107 -31.62 -47.57 -29.85
CA GLN A 107 -32.62 -46.70 -30.48
C GLN A 107 -33.14 -47.36 -31.78
N ASP A 108 -34.25 -46.84 -32.31
CA ASP A 108 -34.84 -47.33 -33.55
C ASP A 108 -33.86 -47.13 -34.73
N ILE A 109 -33.58 -48.20 -35.46
CA ILE A 109 -32.85 -48.23 -36.72
C ILE A 109 -33.80 -48.04 -37.90
N ILE A 110 -33.29 -47.41 -38.96
CA ILE A 110 -34.06 -47.17 -40.18
C ILE A 110 -34.01 -48.43 -41.06
N PHE A 111 -35.18 -49.06 -41.29
CA PHE A 111 -35.32 -50.23 -42.17
C PHE A 111 -36.41 -50.00 -43.22
N PHE A 112 -36.05 -50.13 -44.49
CA PHE A 112 -36.96 -50.06 -45.63
C PHE A 112 -36.90 -51.35 -46.45
N SER A 113 -38.07 -51.97 -46.64
CA SER A 113 -38.26 -53.04 -47.62
C SER A 113 -38.87 -52.45 -48.90
N LEU A 114 -38.16 -52.46 -50.02
CA LEU A 114 -38.66 -51.95 -51.29
C LEU A 114 -39.58 -52.98 -51.94
N GLY A 115 -40.70 -52.53 -52.51
CA GLY A 115 -41.65 -53.43 -53.20
C GLY A 115 -41.03 -54.10 -54.43
N VAL A 116 -41.46 -55.33 -54.71
CA VAL A 116 -41.20 -55.97 -56.00
C VAL A 116 -41.94 -55.18 -57.08
N SER A 117 -41.18 -54.39 -57.83
CA SER A 117 -41.66 -53.70 -59.02
C SER A 117 -40.95 -54.34 -60.22
N ASP A 118 -41.71 -54.75 -61.24
CA ASP A 118 -41.16 -55.17 -62.54
C ASP A 118 -40.58 -53.93 -63.24
N ILE A 119 -39.41 -53.48 -62.78
CA ILE A 119 -38.62 -52.44 -63.41
C ILE A 119 -37.64 -53.09 -64.39
N SER A 120 -37.49 -52.49 -65.57
CA SER A 120 -36.52 -52.96 -66.55
C SER A 120 -35.09 -52.86 -65.98
N GLN A 121 -34.19 -53.75 -66.43
CA GLN A 121 -32.82 -53.81 -65.90
C GLN A 121 -32.08 -52.47 -66.00
N GLY A 122 -32.29 -51.70 -67.08
CA GLY A 122 -31.70 -50.36 -67.24
C GLY A 122 -32.20 -49.33 -66.21
N GLN A 123 -33.47 -49.41 -65.78
CA GLN A 123 -33.99 -48.53 -64.72
C GLN A 123 -33.46 -48.94 -63.34
N ALA A 124 -33.29 -50.24 -63.10
CA ALA A 124 -32.68 -50.73 -61.87
C ALA A 124 -31.22 -50.29 -61.73
N ASP A 125 -30.45 -50.35 -62.83
CA ASP A 125 -29.06 -49.93 -62.87
C ASP A 125 -28.91 -48.42 -62.60
N GLU A 126 -29.83 -47.60 -63.11
CA GLU A 126 -29.84 -46.14 -62.85
C GLU A 126 -30.12 -45.81 -61.37
N TYR A 127 -31.13 -46.44 -60.76
CA TYR A 127 -31.43 -46.25 -59.33
C TYR A 127 -30.30 -46.74 -58.42
N VAL A 128 -29.67 -47.87 -58.75
CA VAL A 128 -28.52 -48.38 -57.99
C VAL A 128 -27.34 -47.41 -58.08
N SER A 129 -27.04 -46.89 -59.28
CA SER A 129 -25.97 -45.91 -59.49
C SER A 129 -26.18 -44.62 -58.67
N GLN A 130 -27.40 -44.08 -58.64
CA GLN A 130 -27.72 -42.88 -57.85
C GLN A 130 -27.57 -43.12 -56.33
N LEU A 131 -27.97 -44.30 -55.85
CA LEU A 131 -27.81 -44.68 -54.44
C LEU A 131 -26.33 -44.89 -54.07
N GLU A 132 -25.56 -45.53 -54.94
CA GLU A 132 -24.11 -45.70 -54.75
C GLU A 132 -23.40 -44.35 -54.72
N GLU A 133 -23.77 -43.41 -55.58
CA GLU A 133 -23.19 -42.06 -55.57
C GLU A 133 -23.56 -41.27 -54.31
N LEU A 134 -24.80 -41.41 -53.81
CA LEU A 134 -25.23 -40.78 -52.57
C LEU A 134 -24.49 -41.38 -51.35
N ILE A 135 -24.32 -42.71 -51.30
CA ILE A 135 -23.56 -43.40 -50.26
C ILE A 135 -22.09 -42.95 -50.31
N ARG A 136 -21.50 -42.81 -51.50
CA ARG A 136 -20.14 -42.30 -51.67
C ARG A 136 -20.00 -40.88 -51.12
N LYS A 137 -20.88 -39.95 -51.54
CA LYS A 137 -20.87 -38.56 -51.05
C LYS A 137 -21.08 -38.48 -49.53
N TYR A 138 -21.96 -39.32 -48.99
CA TYR A 138 -22.20 -39.40 -47.56
C TYR A 138 -20.94 -39.87 -46.81
N ASN A 139 -20.29 -40.96 -47.26
CA ASN A 139 -19.07 -41.46 -46.64
C ASN A 139 -17.92 -40.45 -46.75
N GLU A 140 -17.74 -39.79 -47.91
CA GLU A 140 -16.72 -38.74 -48.09
C GLU A 140 -16.93 -37.57 -47.12
N THR A 141 -18.18 -37.11 -46.97
CA THR A 141 -18.52 -36.02 -46.03
C THR A 141 -18.30 -36.45 -44.58
N PHE A 142 -18.64 -37.69 -44.25
CA PHE A 142 -18.44 -38.26 -42.92
C PHE A 142 -16.95 -38.40 -42.57
N ASP A 143 -16.13 -38.90 -43.49
CA ASP A 143 -14.68 -39.04 -43.31
C ASP A 143 -14.02 -37.66 -43.12
N ALA A 144 -14.46 -36.66 -43.89
CA ALA A 144 -14.00 -35.28 -43.73
C ALA A 144 -14.36 -34.71 -42.33
N PHE A 145 -15.60 -34.92 -41.88
CA PHE A 145 -16.03 -34.52 -40.54
C PHE A 145 -15.21 -35.20 -39.44
N MET A 146 -14.98 -36.52 -39.56
CA MET A 146 -14.17 -37.26 -38.59
C MET A 146 -12.71 -36.80 -38.55
N ALA A 147 -12.14 -36.46 -39.70
CA ALA A 147 -10.79 -35.89 -39.79
C ALA A 147 -10.71 -34.52 -39.09
N GLU A 148 -11.72 -33.65 -39.26
CA GLU A 148 -11.81 -32.37 -38.58
C GLU A 148 -11.90 -32.55 -37.06
N ILE A 149 -12.77 -33.44 -36.58
CA ILE A 149 -12.92 -33.73 -35.15
C ILE A 149 -11.60 -34.26 -34.57
N LYS A 150 -10.91 -35.17 -35.26
CA LYS A 150 -9.61 -35.67 -34.84
C LYS A 150 -8.58 -34.53 -34.71
N GLY A 151 -8.51 -33.64 -35.69
CA GLY A 151 -7.62 -32.47 -35.63
C GLY A 151 -7.91 -31.55 -34.45
N ARG A 152 -9.20 -31.34 -34.12
CA ARG A 152 -9.60 -30.57 -32.94
C ARG A 152 -9.20 -31.25 -31.64
N VAL A 153 -9.36 -32.57 -31.54
CA VAL A 153 -8.94 -33.36 -30.37
C VAL A 153 -7.43 -33.30 -30.18
N ASP A 154 -6.65 -33.47 -31.25
CA ASP A 154 -5.18 -33.39 -31.20
C ASP A 154 -4.72 -31.99 -30.75
N SER A 155 -5.35 -30.93 -31.26
CA SER A 155 -5.07 -29.56 -30.85
C SER A 155 -5.38 -29.32 -29.36
N LEU A 156 -6.52 -29.80 -28.87
CA LEU A 156 -6.90 -29.70 -27.45
C LEU A 156 -5.91 -30.48 -26.55
N ASN A 157 -5.49 -31.67 -26.96
CA ASN A 157 -4.49 -32.45 -26.22
C ASN A 157 -3.14 -31.73 -26.12
N GLN A 158 -2.72 -31.04 -27.19
CA GLN A 158 -1.51 -30.21 -27.15
C GLN A 158 -1.68 -29.04 -26.17
N GLN A 159 -2.81 -28.32 -26.22
CA GLN A 159 -3.09 -27.23 -25.28
C GLN A 159 -3.11 -27.70 -23.82
N ILE A 160 -3.71 -28.86 -23.53
CA ILE A 160 -3.72 -29.46 -22.19
C ILE A 160 -2.28 -29.76 -21.73
N THR A 161 -1.45 -30.29 -22.61
CA THR A 161 -0.03 -30.58 -22.32
C THR A 161 0.74 -29.30 -22.00
N ASP A 162 0.56 -28.25 -22.81
CA ASP A 162 1.21 -26.95 -22.62
C ASP A 162 0.76 -26.29 -21.31
N LEU A 163 -0.55 -26.31 -21.01
CA LEU A 163 -1.10 -25.79 -19.75
C LEU A 163 -0.57 -26.56 -18.54
N THR A 164 -0.43 -27.89 -18.65
CA THR A 164 0.14 -28.73 -17.58
C THR A 164 1.60 -28.35 -17.31
N GLY A 165 2.39 -28.07 -18.36
CA GLY A 165 3.76 -27.60 -18.24
C GLY A 165 3.86 -26.21 -17.58
N GLN A 166 2.97 -25.29 -17.96
CA GLN A 166 2.88 -23.96 -17.34
C GLN A 166 2.51 -24.05 -15.86
N ALA A 167 1.53 -24.88 -15.51
CA ALA A 167 1.12 -25.11 -14.12
C ALA A 167 2.27 -25.66 -13.27
N LYS A 168 3.05 -26.61 -13.80
CA LYS A 168 4.26 -27.13 -13.12
C LYS A 168 5.30 -26.03 -12.87
N THR A 169 5.56 -25.20 -13.87
CA THR A 169 6.50 -24.07 -13.72
C THR A 169 6.03 -23.07 -12.66
N LEU A 170 4.72 -22.78 -12.60
CA LEU A 170 4.16 -21.92 -11.56
C LEU A 170 4.26 -22.54 -10.16
N GLN A 171 4.06 -23.85 -10.05
CA GLN A 171 4.22 -24.58 -8.79
C GLN A 171 5.66 -24.48 -8.27
N ASP A 172 6.66 -24.72 -9.13
CA ASP A 172 8.07 -24.62 -8.76
C ASP A 172 8.43 -23.20 -8.25
N LYS A 173 7.89 -22.16 -8.90
CA LYS A 173 8.07 -20.76 -8.46
C LYS A 173 7.39 -20.49 -7.12
N LEU A 174 6.20 -21.02 -6.90
CA LEU A 174 5.47 -20.86 -5.64
C LEU A 174 6.23 -21.49 -4.48
N ASP A 175 6.81 -22.67 -4.69
CA ASP A 175 7.54 -23.36 -3.63
C ASP A 175 8.88 -22.68 -3.31
N ALA A 176 9.59 -22.15 -4.31
CA ALA A 176 10.75 -21.29 -4.10
C ALA A 176 10.39 -20.03 -3.28
N LEU A 177 9.28 -19.37 -3.62
CA LEU A 177 8.81 -18.18 -2.90
C LEU A 177 8.46 -18.51 -1.44
N LYS A 178 7.83 -19.66 -1.17
CA LYS A 178 7.56 -20.10 0.21
C LYS A 178 8.84 -20.29 1.01
N GLU A 179 9.89 -20.85 0.40
CA GLU A 179 11.18 -21.01 1.06
C GLU A 179 11.82 -19.66 1.40
N GLU A 180 11.76 -18.69 0.49
CA GLU A 180 12.23 -17.32 0.75
C GLU A 180 11.44 -16.62 1.86
N ILE A 181 10.10 -16.73 1.85
CA ILE A 181 9.24 -16.19 2.91
C ILE A 181 9.57 -16.83 4.27
N SER A 182 9.82 -18.14 4.30
CA SER A 182 10.23 -18.83 5.53
C SER A 182 11.53 -18.28 6.12
N LYS A 183 12.50 -17.91 5.27
CA LYS A 183 13.75 -17.26 5.70
C LYS A 183 13.50 -15.86 6.31
N LEU A 184 12.52 -15.11 5.78
CA LEU A 184 12.13 -13.80 6.31
C LEU A 184 11.38 -13.89 7.65
N GLY A 185 10.67 -14.99 7.92
CA GLY A 185 10.00 -15.22 9.20
C GLY A 185 10.95 -15.42 10.39
N ASN A 186 12.23 -15.69 10.13
CA ASN A 186 13.24 -16.00 11.15
C ASN A 186 14.17 -14.81 11.47
N LEU A 187 13.75 -13.59 11.15
CA LEU A 187 14.54 -12.41 11.47
C LEU A 187 14.68 -12.25 12.99
N GLN A 188 15.92 -12.11 13.42
CA GLN A 188 16.31 -11.88 14.80
C GLN A 188 16.23 -10.39 15.11
N VAL A 189 15.80 -10.06 16.32
CA VAL A 189 15.64 -8.68 16.79
C VAL A 189 16.66 -8.39 17.86
N MET A 190 17.21 -7.18 17.80
CA MET A 190 18.14 -6.67 18.79
C MET A 190 17.80 -5.22 19.13
N TYR A 191 18.18 -4.77 20.32
CA TYR A 191 17.86 -3.47 20.87
C TYR A 191 19.15 -2.79 21.28
N SER A 192 19.28 -1.51 20.97
CA SER A 192 20.47 -0.73 21.34
C SER A 192 20.19 0.74 21.66
N ASN A 193 21.03 1.33 22.49
CA ASN A 193 21.05 2.78 22.75
C ASN A 193 22.00 3.55 21.83
N SER A 194 22.86 2.84 21.10
CA SER A 194 23.84 3.43 20.20
C SER A 194 24.05 2.53 18.99
N ILE A 195 24.37 3.14 17.85
CA ILE A 195 24.82 2.44 16.63
C ILE A 195 26.30 2.68 16.34
N ASP A 196 26.96 3.54 17.12
CA ASP A 196 28.38 3.84 16.97
C ASP A 196 29.25 2.80 17.68
N PHE A 197 29.10 1.54 17.27
CA PHE A 197 29.80 0.43 17.91
C PHE A 197 31.31 0.44 17.64
N GLY A 198 31.88 1.46 16.98
CA GLY A 198 33.29 1.56 16.62
C GLY A 198 33.80 0.45 15.69
N ASP A 199 35.08 0.52 15.34
CA ASP A 199 35.77 -0.49 14.52
C ASP A 199 36.27 -1.69 15.35
N TYR A 200 35.48 -2.13 16.33
CA TYR A 200 35.77 -3.33 17.10
C TYR A 200 35.31 -4.60 16.36
N ASP A 201 35.95 -5.72 16.70
CA ASP A 201 35.62 -7.04 16.17
C ASP A 201 34.79 -7.79 17.21
N TYR A 202 33.47 -7.70 17.08
CA TYR A 202 32.52 -8.37 17.97
C TYR A 202 32.22 -9.80 17.53
N SER A 203 32.94 -10.35 16.55
CA SER A 203 32.88 -11.78 16.27
C SER A 203 33.38 -12.53 17.51
N GLU A 204 32.52 -13.40 18.05
CA GLU A 204 32.65 -14.18 19.29
C GLU A 204 34.01 -14.07 19.99
N ASN A 205 34.15 -13.05 20.84
CA ASN A 205 35.37 -12.60 21.52
C ASN A 205 36.35 -13.76 21.84
N PRO A 206 37.25 -14.13 20.90
CA PRO A 206 37.92 -15.41 20.97
C PRO A 206 39.00 -15.32 22.04
N ASN A 207 39.22 -16.43 22.74
CA ASN A 207 40.40 -16.54 23.58
C ASN A 207 41.63 -16.29 22.69
N LEU A 208 42.34 -15.19 22.92
CA LEU A 208 43.56 -14.85 22.19
C LEU A 208 44.72 -15.79 22.54
N MET A 209 44.57 -16.61 23.59
CA MET A 209 45.43 -17.76 23.80
C MET A 209 44.99 -18.89 22.88
N PRO A 210 45.84 -19.33 21.94
CA PRO A 210 45.58 -20.55 21.20
C PRO A 210 45.69 -21.77 22.13
N TYR A 211 45.33 -22.94 21.62
CA TYR A 211 45.41 -24.19 22.37
C TYR A 211 46.87 -24.49 22.78
N ILE A 212 47.19 -24.24 24.05
CA ILE A 212 48.53 -24.46 24.60
C ILE A 212 48.76 -25.98 24.78
N THR A 213 49.87 -26.47 24.25
CA THR A 213 50.36 -27.85 24.41
C THR A 213 51.76 -27.85 25.03
N GLU A 214 52.26 -29.03 25.41
CA GLU A 214 53.54 -29.17 26.13
C GLU A 214 54.76 -28.43 25.55
N PRO A 215 54.94 -28.32 24.21
CA PRO A 215 56.06 -27.56 23.63
C PRO A 215 56.02 -26.06 23.94
N TRP A 216 54.88 -25.54 24.38
CA TRP A 216 54.59 -24.11 24.57
C TRP A 216 54.59 -23.67 26.02
N VAL A 217 55.02 -24.56 26.93
CA VAL A 217 55.12 -24.30 28.36
C VAL A 217 56.46 -24.77 28.88
N GLY A 218 57.05 -24.01 29.79
CA GLY A 218 58.33 -24.40 30.38
C GLY A 218 58.93 -23.37 31.32
N PRO A 219 59.93 -23.77 32.11
CA PRO A 219 60.72 -22.83 32.88
C PRO A 219 61.58 -21.98 31.95
N LEU A 220 61.58 -20.67 32.20
CA LEU A 220 62.45 -19.74 31.48
C LEU A 220 63.82 -19.62 32.16
N LEU A 221 63.93 -20.14 33.39
CA LEU A 221 65.15 -20.15 34.19
C LEU A 221 65.43 -21.58 34.71
N GLY A 222 66.68 -22.03 34.58
CA GLY A 222 67.12 -23.33 35.07
C GLY A 222 67.47 -23.31 36.56
N ASN A 223 66.47 -23.18 37.44
CA ASN A 223 66.65 -23.03 38.90
C ASN A 223 65.82 -24.00 39.75
N GLY A 224 65.29 -25.05 39.12
CA GLY A 224 64.40 -26.01 39.76
C GLY A 224 64.08 -27.22 38.88
N HIS A 225 63.12 -28.01 39.33
CA HIS A 225 62.61 -29.19 38.62
C HIS A 225 61.21 -28.90 38.06
N THR A 226 60.94 -29.39 36.86
CA THR A 226 59.64 -29.20 36.18
C THR A 226 59.03 -30.55 35.82
N VAL A 227 57.75 -30.72 36.12
CA VAL A 227 56.94 -31.86 35.71
C VAL A 227 55.79 -31.35 34.86
N LYS A 228 55.55 -31.99 33.70
CA LYS A 228 54.41 -31.71 32.83
C LYS A 228 53.46 -32.90 32.89
N ASP A 229 52.19 -32.63 33.15
CA ASP A 229 51.11 -33.61 33.09
C ASP A 229 50.19 -33.21 31.94
N SER A 230 50.37 -33.84 30.77
CA SER A 230 49.57 -33.52 29.59
C SER A 230 48.13 -34.02 29.68
N VAL A 231 47.83 -35.01 30.56
CA VAL A 231 46.46 -35.51 30.77
C VAL A 231 45.65 -34.49 31.59
N LYS A 232 46.23 -33.97 32.67
CA LYS A 232 45.61 -32.90 33.46
C LYS A 232 45.82 -31.51 32.88
N ARG A 233 46.68 -31.38 31.87
CA ARG A 233 47.10 -30.12 31.25
C ARG A 233 47.66 -29.14 32.29
N VAL A 234 48.59 -29.61 33.12
CA VAL A 234 49.23 -28.83 34.19
C VAL A 234 50.74 -28.94 34.10
N ILE A 235 51.43 -27.80 34.23
CA ILE A 235 52.87 -27.72 34.45
C ILE A 235 53.11 -27.41 35.94
N THR A 236 53.96 -28.20 36.57
CA THR A 236 54.37 -27.99 37.96
C THR A 236 55.86 -27.72 37.99
N HIS A 237 56.26 -26.64 38.65
CA HIS A 237 57.66 -26.29 38.82
C HIS A 237 58.00 -26.08 40.28
N THR A 238 59.00 -26.82 40.73
CA THR A 238 59.57 -26.72 42.06
C THR A 238 60.90 -26.00 41.96
N LYS A 239 60.92 -24.73 42.35
CA LYS A 239 62.14 -23.94 42.45
C LYS A 239 62.94 -24.41 43.67
N THR A 240 64.22 -24.69 43.49
CA THR A 240 65.10 -25.20 44.56
C THR A 240 66.28 -24.27 44.86
N ARG A 241 66.70 -23.44 43.91
CA ARG A 241 67.85 -22.53 44.04
C ARG A 241 67.44 -21.17 44.61
N THR A 242 68.22 -20.63 45.54
CA THR A 242 68.03 -19.30 46.17
C THR A 242 69.32 -18.47 46.23
N ALA A 243 70.33 -18.84 45.44
CA ALA A 243 71.71 -18.44 45.66
C ALA A 243 72.10 -17.10 45.00
N ASN A 244 71.40 -16.67 43.94
CA ASN A 244 71.77 -15.48 43.19
C ASN A 244 70.63 -14.48 43.03
N SER A 245 70.98 -13.20 42.90
CA SER A 245 70.05 -12.17 42.43
C SER A 245 69.56 -12.54 41.03
N GLY A 246 68.23 -12.54 40.81
CA GLY A 246 67.61 -12.95 39.55
C GLY A 246 67.22 -14.43 39.46
N ASP A 247 67.56 -15.27 40.46
CA ASP A 247 67.03 -16.63 40.58
C ASP A 247 65.57 -16.60 41.08
N ILE A 248 64.65 -16.04 40.30
CA ILE A 248 63.21 -16.04 40.60
C ILE A 248 62.53 -17.25 39.94
N LEU A 249 61.37 -17.67 40.44
CA LEU A 249 60.51 -18.57 39.67
C LEU A 249 60.11 -17.83 38.38
N SER A 250 60.18 -18.51 37.23
CA SER A 250 59.75 -17.96 35.95
C SER A 250 59.31 -19.09 35.03
N LEU A 251 58.00 -19.17 34.80
CA LEU A 251 57.36 -20.13 33.90
C LEU A 251 56.69 -19.39 32.75
N GLY A 252 57.03 -19.76 31.52
CA GLY A 252 56.37 -19.26 30.32
C GLY A 252 55.21 -20.17 29.92
N LEU A 253 54.09 -19.57 29.53
CA LEU A 253 52.97 -20.21 28.85
C LEU A 253 52.67 -19.47 27.55
N GLY A 254 52.56 -20.23 26.46
CA GLY A 254 52.37 -19.67 25.12
C GLY A 254 53.68 -19.27 24.42
N ILE A 255 54.83 -19.72 24.93
CA ILE A 255 56.16 -19.49 24.34
C ILE A 255 56.78 -20.83 23.94
N PRO A 256 57.33 -20.96 22.72
CA PRO A 256 57.96 -22.20 22.30
C PRO A 256 59.23 -22.44 23.15
N CYS A 257 59.30 -23.60 23.81
CA CYS A 257 60.44 -23.99 24.65
C CYS A 257 61.31 -25.09 24.03
N THR A 258 61.07 -25.44 22.76
CA THR A 258 61.83 -26.45 22.01
C THR A 258 62.35 -25.89 20.69
N ALA A 259 63.51 -26.37 20.24
CA ALA A 259 64.18 -25.90 19.02
C ALA A 259 63.33 -26.02 17.75
N GLU A 260 62.42 -27.01 17.69
CA GLU A 260 61.51 -27.27 16.58
C GLU A 260 60.35 -26.28 16.48
N ALA A 261 60.03 -25.56 17.57
CA ALA A 261 58.93 -24.59 17.64
C ALA A 261 59.41 -23.12 17.55
N ASN A 262 60.72 -22.89 17.42
CA ASN A 262 61.41 -21.59 17.57
C ASN A 262 61.03 -20.47 16.57
N ASN A 263 60.13 -20.71 15.61
CA ASN A 263 59.72 -19.70 14.61
C ASN A 263 58.25 -19.30 14.66
N ARG A 264 57.48 -19.73 15.68
CA ARG A 264 56.06 -19.38 15.79
C ARG A 264 55.79 -18.85 17.20
N TYR A 265 55.30 -17.63 17.31
CA TYR A 265 54.72 -17.12 18.57
C TYR A 265 53.21 -17.30 18.52
N LEU A 266 52.62 -17.75 19.62
CA LEU A 266 51.21 -18.11 19.68
C LEU A 266 50.29 -16.88 19.75
N ILE A 267 50.77 -15.80 20.35
CA ILE A 267 50.05 -14.53 20.47
C ILE A 267 50.85 -13.49 19.69
N THR A 268 50.24 -12.86 18.69
CA THR A 268 50.95 -11.89 17.83
C THR A 268 50.12 -10.64 17.52
N THR A 269 48.91 -10.53 18.06
CA THR A 269 47.98 -9.45 17.74
C THR A 269 47.34 -8.86 19.00
N LEU A 270 48.07 -7.99 19.69
CA LEU A 270 47.48 -7.06 20.67
C LEU A 270 47.21 -5.72 20.00
N ARG A 271 46.10 -5.07 20.36
CA ARG A 271 45.66 -3.78 19.83
C ARG A 271 46.17 -2.64 20.70
N PRO A 272 46.40 -1.44 20.16
CA PRO A 272 46.76 -0.26 20.96
C PRO A 272 45.61 0.18 21.87
N SER A 273 45.93 0.84 22.99
CA SER A 273 44.98 1.39 23.97
C SER A 273 43.87 0.42 24.42
N THR A 274 44.12 -0.88 24.37
CA THR A 274 43.10 -1.91 24.55
C THR A 274 43.28 -2.58 25.90
N THR A 275 42.20 -2.65 26.67
CA THR A 275 42.22 -3.36 27.95
C THR A 275 42.10 -4.86 27.69
N TYR A 276 42.89 -5.67 28.38
CA TYR A 276 42.87 -7.12 28.31
C TYR A 276 42.62 -7.73 29.67
N THR A 277 41.90 -8.85 29.67
CA THR A 277 41.69 -9.68 30.86
C THR A 277 42.39 -11.03 30.66
N LEU A 278 43.32 -11.34 31.55
CA LEU A 278 44.09 -12.58 31.61
C LEU A 278 43.58 -13.43 32.78
N SER A 279 43.11 -14.65 32.50
CA SER A 279 42.73 -15.64 33.51
C SER A 279 43.69 -16.82 33.49
N VAL A 280 44.26 -17.14 34.65
CA VAL A 280 45.20 -18.24 34.85
C VAL A 280 44.73 -19.07 36.04
N THR A 281 44.66 -20.39 35.87
CA THR A 281 44.39 -21.32 36.97
C THR A 281 45.71 -21.89 37.47
N MET A 282 46.02 -21.67 38.75
CA MET A 282 47.29 -22.07 39.35
C MET A 282 47.15 -22.42 40.84
N SER A 283 48.16 -23.10 41.37
CA SER A 283 48.29 -23.49 42.77
C SER A 283 49.66 -23.10 43.29
N VAL A 284 49.71 -22.61 44.52
CA VAL A 284 50.97 -22.38 45.26
C VAL A 284 51.11 -23.49 46.30
N GLY A 285 52.24 -24.19 46.26
CA GLY A 285 52.52 -25.32 47.13
C GLY A 285 52.67 -24.92 48.60
N SER A 286 52.36 -25.83 49.51
CA SER A 286 52.66 -25.66 50.95
C SER A 286 54.16 -25.55 51.24
N ASP A 287 55.01 -26.06 50.35
CA ASP A 287 56.46 -25.93 50.39
C ASP A 287 56.98 -24.56 49.91
N TRP A 288 56.11 -23.70 49.36
CA TRP A 288 56.48 -22.34 48.96
C TRP A 288 56.75 -21.44 50.17
N THR A 289 58.02 -21.10 50.36
CA THR A 289 58.56 -20.37 51.52
C THR A 289 58.13 -18.89 51.62
N GLY A 290 57.65 -18.29 50.53
CA GLY A 290 57.09 -16.93 50.55
C GLY A 290 55.58 -16.91 50.84
N GLU A 291 55.01 -15.72 51.05
CA GLU A 291 53.55 -15.54 51.03
C GLU A 291 52.98 -15.77 49.62
N THR A 292 51.70 -16.11 49.48
CA THR A 292 51.11 -16.39 48.15
C THR A 292 51.18 -15.17 47.22
N ASN A 293 51.01 -13.96 47.75
CA ASN A 293 51.17 -12.70 47.03
C ASN A 293 52.61 -12.38 46.59
N THR A 294 53.57 -13.28 46.81
CA THR A 294 54.92 -13.19 46.23
C THR A 294 55.00 -13.83 44.85
N ILE A 295 53.95 -14.55 44.43
CA ILE A 295 53.76 -15.09 43.09
C ILE A 295 52.94 -14.11 42.25
N GLY A 296 53.37 -13.89 41.01
CA GLY A 296 52.72 -13.00 40.07
C GLY A 296 52.50 -13.62 38.71
N VAL A 297 51.63 -12.96 37.96
CA VAL A 297 51.28 -13.25 36.58
C VAL A 297 51.51 -11.97 35.77
N ARG A 298 52.18 -12.12 34.63
CA ARG A 298 52.33 -11.02 33.68
C ARG A 298 52.09 -11.45 32.25
N LEU A 299 51.46 -10.59 31.48
CA LEU A 299 51.44 -10.67 30.01
C LEU A 299 52.62 -9.83 29.53
N ARG A 300 53.54 -10.46 28.79
CA ARG A 300 54.77 -9.81 28.33
C ARG A 300 54.86 -9.87 26.82
N TYR A 301 55.33 -8.79 26.19
CA TYR A 301 55.73 -8.78 24.78
C TYR A 301 56.93 -7.85 24.55
N LEU A 302 57.55 -7.93 23.38
CA LEU A 302 58.56 -6.99 22.89
C LEU A 302 57.92 -6.02 21.89
N ASN A 303 58.16 -4.73 22.07
CA ASN A 303 57.76 -3.68 21.11
C ASN A 303 58.71 -3.67 19.89
N GLU A 304 58.42 -2.83 18.89
CA GLU A 304 59.23 -2.68 17.67
C GLU A 304 60.72 -2.38 17.91
N GLN A 305 61.05 -1.73 19.02
CA GLN A 305 62.41 -1.36 19.39
C GLN A 305 63.10 -2.45 20.24
N GLY A 306 62.45 -3.59 20.45
CA GLY A 306 62.94 -4.68 21.30
C GLY A 306 62.81 -4.41 22.81
N GLY A 307 62.10 -3.35 23.21
CA GLY A 307 61.80 -3.05 24.60
C GLY A 307 60.71 -3.96 25.17
N ILE A 308 60.85 -4.35 26.44
CA ILE A 308 59.88 -5.21 27.13
C ILE A 308 58.69 -4.37 27.58
N GLU A 309 57.49 -4.82 27.23
CA GLU A 309 56.22 -4.26 27.68
C GLU A 309 55.45 -5.28 28.52
N LEU A 310 54.85 -4.80 29.61
CA LEU A 310 54.13 -5.60 30.59
C LEU A 310 52.71 -5.03 30.81
N PRO A 311 51.79 -5.13 29.83
CA PRO A 311 50.44 -4.61 29.94
C PRO A 311 49.68 -5.15 31.15
N ILE A 312 49.96 -6.40 31.54
CA ILE A 312 49.47 -7.01 32.79
C ILE A 312 50.70 -7.42 33.58
N ASN A 313 50.80 -6.97 34.84
CA ASN A 313 51.85 -7.37 35.77
C ASN A 313 51.32 -7.26 37.20
N ALA A 314 50.83 -8.37 37.74
CA ALA A 314 50.10 -8.38 39.01
C ALA A 314 50.46 -9.60 39.86
N LEU A 315 50.30 -9.46 41.17
CA LEU A 315 50.49 -10.52 42.14
C LEU A 315 49.16 -11.20 42.45
N ILE A 316 49.18 -12.49 42.75
CA ILE A 316 47.98 -13.16 43.26
C ILE A 316 47.64 -12.63 44.67
N PRO A 317 46.39 -12.80 45.16
CA PRO A 317 46.03 -12.37 46.52
C PRO A 317 46.88 -13.05 47.61
N ALA A 318 47.00 -12.38 48.76
CA ALA A 318 47.57 -12.99 49.96
C ALA A 318 46.63 -14.07 50.52
N ASN A 319 47.18 -15.06 51.22
CA ASN A 319 46.44 -16.14 51.89
C ASN A 319 45.53 -16.96 50.95
N VAL A 320 45.91 -17.14 49.69
CA VAL A 320 45.24 -18.09 48.80
C VAL A 320 45.44 -19.50 49.35
N GLU A 321 44.39 -20.33 49.26
CA GLU A 321 44.44 -21.73 49.71
C GLU A 321 45.55 -22.48 48.98
N ARG A 322 46.52 -23.01 49.73
CA ARG A 322 47.69 -23.70 49.18
C ARG A 322 47.33 -25.10 48.70
N ASP A 323 48.16 -25.63 47.80
CA ASP A 323 48.00 -26.96 47.19
C ASP A 323 46.68 -27.16 46.44
N LYS A 324 45.97 -26.07 46.11
CA LYS A 324 44.70 -26.08 45.38
C LYS A 324 44.77 -25.19 44.15
N MET A 325 44.23 -25.70 43.04
CA MET A 325 44.12 -24.95 41.79
C MET A 325 43.02 -23.90 41.92
N VAL A 326 43.39 -22.63 41.85
CA VAL A 326 42.51 -21.47 41.92
C VAL A 326 42.68 -20.64 40.65
N THR A 327 41.56 -20.22 40.06
CA THR A 327 41.58 -19.30 38.92
C THR A 327 41.73 -17.86 39.41
N HIS A 328 42.75 -17.18 38.91
CA HIS A 328 42.97 -15.75 39.13
C HIS A 328 42.77 -15.00 37.82
N THR A 329 42.21 -13.80 37.93
CA THR A 329 41.90 -12.93 36.79
C THR A 329 42.56 -11.58 37.01
N PHE A 330 43.25 -11.10 35.99
CA PHE A 330 44.01 -9.85 35.99
C PHE A 330 43.63 -9.00 34.79
N THR A 331 43.60 -7.69 34.98
CA THR A 331 43.27 -6.73 33.93
C THR A 331 44.43 -5.77 33.74
N GLY A 332 44.68 -5.39 32.49
CA GLY A 332 45.72 -4.43 32.15
C GLY A 332 45.51 -3.84 30.76
N ILE A 333 46.23 -2.77 30.44
CA ILE A 333 46.01 -2.02 29.19
C ILE A 333 47.29 -1.97 28.38
N THR A 334 47.16 -2.11 27.07
CA THR A 334 48.27 -1.87 26.13
C THR A 334 48.44 -0.37 25.88
N LYS A 335 49.66 0.03 25.49
CA LYS A 335 49.97 1.42 25.14
C LYS A 335 49.28 1.86 23.85
N ASP A 336 49.22 3.17 23.61
CA ASP A 336 48.51 3.75 22.46
C ASP A 336 49.18 3.51 21.10
N ASN A 337 50.44 3.09 21.09
CA ASN A 337 51.27 2.94 19.89
C ASN A 337 51.70 1.49 19.62
N VAL A 338 50.87 0.50 19.99
CA VAL A 338 51.14 -0.91 19.64
C VAL A 338 50.90 -1.13 18.15
N THR A 339 51.99 -1.17 17.37
CA THR A 339 51.97 -1.35 15.90
C THR A 339 52.56 -2.69 15.47
N SER A 340 53.53 -3.23 16.22
CA SER A 340 54.08 -4.58 16.02
C SER A 340 54.59 -5.15 17.36
N ILE A 341 54.29 -6.43 17.60
CA ILE A 341 54.70 -7.16 18.81
C ILE A 341 55.39 -8.47 18.44
N THR A 342 56.41 -8.83 19.21
CA THR A 342 57.04 -10.16 19.17
C THR A 342 57.16 -10.73 20.57
N ASN A 343 57.43 -12.03 20.71
CA ASN A 343 57.60 -12.70 22.00
C ASN A 343 56.46 -12.43 22.99
N CYS A 344 55.20 -12.47 22.52
CA CYS A 344 54.05 -12.28 23.40
C CYS A 344 53.66 -13.60 24.07
N TYR A 345 53.73 -13.66 25.40
CA TYR A 345 53.42 -14.85 26.20
C TYR A 345 53.04 -14.50 27.64
N VAL A 346 52.51 -15.47 28.39
CA VAL A 346 52.21 -15.32 29.81
C VAL A 346 53.35 -15.84 30.64
N GLU A 347 53.79 -15.05 31.61
CA GLU A 347 54.81 -15.46 32.56
C GLU A 347 54.24 -15.53 33.97
N ILE A 348 54.48 -16.65 34.63
CA ILE A 348 54.27 -16.82 36.06
C ILE A 348 55.61 -16.63 36.73
N PHE A 349 55.70 -15.71 37.67
CA PHE A 349 56.96 -15.32 38.28
C PHE A 349 56.88 -15.24 39.80
N SER A 350 58.03 -15.25 40.48
CA SER A 350 58.13 -14.82 41.88
C SER A 350 58.83 -13.46 41.98
N LEU A 351 58.43 -12.64 42.96
CA LEU A 351 59.05 -11.32 43.19
C LEU A 351 60.54 -11.41 43.50
N ASN A 352 60.88 -12.27 44.46
CA ASN A 352 62.23 -12.32 45.02
C ASN A 352 62.87 -13.70 44.80
N SER A 353 64.21 -13.72 44.82
CA SER A 353 64.99 -14.92 44.56
C SER A 353 65.19 -15.82 45.78
N GLU A 354 64.97 -15.31 46.99
CA GLU A 354 65.06 -16.08 48.24
C GLU A 354 63.91 -17.08 48.42
N TYR A 355 62.77 -16.88 47.75
CA TYR A 355 61.64 -17.80 47.85
C TYR A 355 61.84 -19.03 46.98
N LYS A 356 61.60 -20.20 47.55
CA LYS A 356 61.61 -21.51 46.90
C LYS A 356 60.35 -22.30 47.22
N GLY A 357 60.09 -23.34 46.44
CA GLY A 357 58.95 -24.25 46.58
C GLY A 357 58.22 -24.44 45.26
N THR A 358 57.00 -24.97 45.33
CA THR A 358 56.26 -25.47 44.16
C THR A 358 55.16 -24.53 43.71
N VAL A 359 55.02 -24.35 42.39
CA VAL A 359 53.88 -23.70 41.74
C VAL A 359 53.40 -24.58 40.60
N SER A 360 52.09 -24.84 40.55
CA SER A 360 51.43 -25.57 39.47
C SER A 360 50.52 -24.65 38.68
N VAL A 361 50.48 -24.78 37.35
CA VAL A 361 49.74 -23.90 36.45
C VAL A 361 49.06 -24.71 35.36
N SER A 362 47.78 -24.45 35.11
CA SER A 362 47.02 -25.07 34.02
C SER A 362 47.41 -24.48 32.66
N TYR A 363 47.34 -25.27 31.61
CA TYR A 363 47.52 -24.82 30.23
C TYR A 363 46.31 -24.02 29.73
N ASP A 364 45.19 -24.07 30.43
CA ASP A 364 43.92 -23.44 30.03
C ASP A 364 43.90 -21.96 30.43
N VAL A 365 44.88 -21.23 29.89
CA VAL A 365 45.01 -19.78 30.04
C VAL A 365 44.04 -19.08 29.09
N LYS A 366 43.38 -18.03 29.57
CA LYS A 366 42.47 -17.23 28.75
C LYS A 366 42.93 -15.78 28.70
N LEU A 367 43.12 -15.23 27.51
CA LEU A 367 43.36 -13.81 27.28
C LEU A 367 42.24 -13.27 26.40
N LYS A 368 41.53 -12.25 26.89
CA LYS A 368 40.41 -11.63 26.17
C LYS A 368 40.65 -10.14 26.05
N ALA A 369 40.42 -9.59 24.86
CA ALA A 369 40.31 -8.15 24.71
C ALA A 369 38.98 -7.68 25.31
N HIS A 370 39.00 -6.57 26.05
CA HIS A 370 37.79 -5.82 26.35
C HIS A 370 37.43 -4.99 25.12
N TYR A 371 36.27 -5.32 24.55
CA TYR A 371 35.52 -4.40 23.71
C TYR A 371 34.69 -3.48 24.61
N PRO A 372 34.10 -2.37 24.10
CA PRO A 372 33.10 -1.61 24.84
C PRO A 372 32.09 -2.58 25.44
N ASN A 373 31.81 -2.41 26.74
CA ASN A 373 30.85 -3.30 27.38
C ASN A 373 29.48 -3.03 26.75
N LEU A 374 29.02 -3.95 25.91
CA LEU A 374 27.71 -3.89 25.27
C LEU A 374 26.56 -4.11 26.28
N LEU A 375 26.87 -4.30 27.55
CA LEU A 375 25.91 -4.30 28.65
C LEU A 375 25.89 -2.97 29.42
N ASP A 376 26.79 -2.03 29.09
CA ASP A 376 26.94 -0.71 29.71
C ASP A 376 26.57 0.44 28.76
N GLY A 377 26.19 1.58 29.33
CA GLY A 377 25.93 2.79 28.56
C GLY A 377 27.23 3.33 27.95
N PRO A 378 27.20 3.88 26.72
CA PRO A 378 26.03 4.13 25.86
C PRO A 378 25.65 2.95 24.93
N TYR A 379 26.37 1.83 24.98
CA TYR A 379 26.31 0.75 23.98
C TYR A 379 25.46 -0.45 24.38
N TRP A 380 24.51 -0.26 25.30
CA TRP A 380 23.68 -1.36 25.74
C TRP A 380 23.06 -2.07 24.53
N LEU A 381 23.22 -3.40 24.46
CA LEU A 381 22.78 -4.28 23.41
C LEU A 381 22.03 -5.46 24.04
N GLY A 382 20.79 -5.69 23.62
CA GLY A 382 19.97 -6.79 24.13
C GLY A 382 19.14 -7.46 23.04
N LYS A 383 18.85 -8.75 23.20
CA LYS A 383 17.93 -9.49 22.33
C LYS A 383 16.48 -9.45 22.81
N VAL A 384 16.26 -8.97 24.03
CA VAL A 384 14.95 -8.83 24.64
C VAL A 384 14.55 -7.36 24.69
N PRO A 385 13.26 -7.04 24.50
CA PRO A 385 12.75 -5.71 24.76
C PRO A 385 13.05 -5.29 26.20
N LEU A 386 13.05 -3.98 26.46
CA LEU A 386 13.23 -3.46 27.81
C LEU A 386 12.13 -3.98 28.73
N GLY A 387 12.54 -4.55 29.87
CA GLY A 387 11.62 -4.87 30.95
C GLY A 387 11.18 -3.60 31.67
N GLU A 388 9.90 -3.53 32.00
CA GLU A 388 9.38 -2.45 32.84
C GLU A 388 10.00 -2.53 34.24
N ASN A 389 10.43 -1.39 34.79
CA ASN A 389 10.92 -1.31 36.16
C ASN A 389 9.74 -1.20 37.12
N ILE A 390 9.45 -2.29 37.84
CA ILE A 390 8.35 -2.36 38.80
C ILE A 390 8.77 -2.00 40.24
N ALA A 391 10.04 -1.65 40.47
CA ALA A 391 10.49 -1.15 41.76
C ALA A 391 9.82 0.18 42.11
N ASP A 392 9.81 0.56 43.38
CA ASP A 392 9.14 1.78 43.87
C ASP A 392 9.68 3.05 43.15
N PRO A 393 8.85 3.72 42.32
CA PRO A 393 9.30 4.87 41.52
C PRO A 393 9.47 6.15 42.36
N THR A 394 9.04 6.14 43.62
CA THR A 394 9.14 7.30 44.52
C THR A 394 10.51 7.40 45.21
N VAL A 395 11.36 6.38 45.07
CA VAL A 395 12.69 6.36 45.67
C VAL A 395 13.63 7.28 44.90
N VAL A 396 14.22 8.24 45.63
CA VAL A 396 15.24 9.13 45.09
C VAL A 396 16.62 8.46 45.18
N PHE A 397 17.32 8.41 44.04
CA PHE A 397 18.69 7.95 43.94
C PHE A 397 19.65 9.14 43.65
N PRO A 398 20.92 9.09 44.09
CA PRO A 398 21.56 7.98 44.82
C PRO A 398 21.07 7.84 46.27
N HIS A 399 20.74 6.61 46.67
CA HIS A 399 20.32 6.26 48.02
C HIS A 399 21.53 5.83 48.85
N LYS A 400 21.80 6.53 49.97
CA LYS A 400 22.97 6.27 50.83
C LYS A 400 22.52 5.79 52.21
N THR A 401 23.14 4.73 52.69
CA THR A 401 22.85 4.16 54.02
C THR A 401 24.00 3.27 54.49
N SER A 402 24.12 3.11 55.80
CA SER A 402 25.02 2.12 56.41
C SER A 402 24.26 1.05 57.18
N GLU A 403 22.92 1.03 57.05
CA GLU A 403 22.07 0.08 57.74
C GLU A 403 22.15 -1.31 57.13
N TYR A 404 21.80 -2.32 57.94
CA TYR A 404 21.79 -3.70 57.49
C TYR A 404 20.80 -3.91 56.33
N MET A 405 19.59 -3.34 56.45
CA MET A 405 18.64 -3.22 55.36
C MET A 405 18.94 -1.96 54.55
N VAL A 406 19.39 -2.14 53.31
CA VAL A 406 19.81 -1.04 52.43
C VAL A 406 18.69 -0.55 51.51
N TYR A 407 17.66 -1.37 51.30
CA TYR A 407 16.46 -1.03 50.55
C TYR A 407 15.26 -1.82 51.10
N GLY A 408 14.08 -1.22 51.15
CA GLY A 408 12.86 -1.86 51.65
C GLY A 408 11.62 -1.08 51.24
N ARG A 409 10.97 -1.47 50.14
CA ARG A 409 9.85 -0.72 49.52
C ARG A 409 8.84 -1.63 48.84
N ARG A 410 7.67 -1.06 48.53
CA ARG A 410 6.61 -1.73 47.78
C ARG A 410 6.80 -1.48 46.29
N ASN A 411 6.85 -2.54 45.51
CA ASN A 411 6.81 -2.51 44.05
C ASN A 411 5.45 -1.97 43.58
N THR A 412 5.40 -1.50 42.33
CA THR A 412 4.18 -0.99 41.69
C THR A 412 3.09 -2.06 41.56
N GLU A 413 3.48 -3.33 41.51
CA GLU A 413 2.58 -4.48 41.37
C GLU A 413 2.95 -5.65 42.31
N ASN A 414 2.00 -6.55 42.53
CA ASN A 414 2.20 -7.77 43.33
C ASN A 414 3.04 -8.81 42.58
N TYR A 415 3.83 -9.58 43.33
CA TYR A 415 4.46 -10.78 42.81
C TYR A 415 3.41 -11.82 42.39
N ILE A 416 3.69 -12.52 41.29
CA ILE A 416 2.82 -13.52 40.70
C ILE A 416 3.43 -14.91 40.91
N ALA A 417 2.60 -15.90 41.22
CA ALA A 417 3.06 -17.29 41.33
C ALA A 417 3.60 -17.81 39.99
N ASP A 418 4.70 -18.54 40.08
CA ASP A 418 5.46 -19.14 38.98
C ASP A 418 6.04 -18.13 37.97
N GLN A 419 6.01 -16.84 38.32
CA GLN A 419 6.65 -15.77 37.56
C GLN A 419 8.12 -15.63 37.98
N THR A 420 8.99 -15.51 36.98
CA THR A 420 10.41 -15.20 37.18
C THR A 420 10.62 -13.69 37.11
N TYR A 421 11.48 -13.18 38.00
CA TYR A 421 11.88 -11.80 38.09
C TYR A 421 13.40 -11.69 38.08
N THR A 422 13.89 -10.61 37.50
CA THR A 422 15.29 -10.21 37.56
C THR A 422 15.38 -8.88 38.29
N ILE A 423 16.23 -8.81 39.30
CA ILE A 423 16.60 -7.57 39.98
C ILE A 423 18.03 -7.22 39.60
N SER A 424 18.26 -5.97 39.24
CA SER A 424 19.58 -5.41 39.02
C SER A 424 19.74 -4.06 39.72
N MET A 425 20.95 -3.76 40.18
CA MET A 425 21.25 -2.46 40.79
C MET A 425 22.71 -2.08 40.60
N LYS A 426 22.99 -0.78 40.53
CA LYS A 426 24.35 -0.25 40.65
C LYS A 426 24.55 0.25 42.07
N ALA A 427 25.41 -0.41 42.82
CA ALA A 427 25.64 -0.10 44.23
C ALA A 427 27.08 -0.38 44.68
N THR A 428 27.61 0.45 45.57
CA THR A 428 28.89 0.23 46.26
C THR A 428 28.67 -0.46 47.61
N LYS A 429 29.65 -1.27 48.04
CA LYS A 429 29.69 -1.93 49.34
C LYS A 429 31.13 -2.17 49.78
N LEU A 430 31.33 -2.55 51.05
CA LEU A 430 32.60 -3.10 51.51
C LEU A 430 32.92 -4.45 50.83
N THR A 431 34.20 -4.77 50.66
CA THR A 431 34.66 -5.98 49.93
C THR A 431 34.10 -7.26 50.54
N VAL A 432 34.00 -7.34 51.86
CA VAL A 432 33.53 -8.52 52.62
C VAL A 432 32.00 -8.71 52.63
N GLN A 433 31.25 -7.77 52.08
CA GLN A 433 29.77 -7.80 52.07
C GLN A 433 29.21 -8.48 50.81
N SER A 434 27.94 -8.86 50.83
CA SER A 434 27.11 -9.24 49.67
C SER A 434 25.74 -8.55 49.78
N PHE A 435 24.92 -8.62 48.74
CA PHE A 435 23.55 -8.10 48.78
C PHE A 435 22.54 -9.26 48.78
N ALA A 436 21.80 -9.43 49.87
CA ALA A 436 20.80 -10.48 50.04
C ALA A 436 19.40 -9.93 49.77
N VAL A 437 18.62 -10.60 48.92
CA VAL A 437 17.29 -10.14 48.49
C VAL A 437 16.18 -10.95 49.18
N TYR A 438 15.17 -10.24 49.67
CA TYR A 438 13.99 -10.79 50.33
C TYR A 438 12.70 -10.20 49.74
N ILE A 439 11.62 -10.98 49.78
CA ILE A 439 10.31 -10.61 49.20
C ILE A 439 9.14 -10.66 50.20
N ALA A 440 9.43 -10.71 51.52
CA ALA A 440 8.41 -10.95 52.56
C ALA A 440 8.72 -10.32 53.93
N ALA A 441 9.16 -9.06 53.98
CA ALA A 441 9.55 -8.38 55.24
C ALA A 441 10.63 -9.18 56.01
N GLY A 442 11.71 -9.55 55.32
CA GLY A 442 12.84 -10.31 55.86
C GLY A 442 12.61 -11.81 56.08
N ARG A 443 11.40 -12.34 55.77
CA ARG A 443 11.05 -13.75 56.04
C ARG A 443 11.41 -14.73 54.91
N VAL A 444 11.29 -14.30 53.66
CA VAL A 444 11.53 -15.14 52.47
C VAL A 444 12.73 -14.61 51.71
N LYS A 445 13.88 -15.27 51.88
CA LYS A 445 15.11 -15.00 51.12
C LYS A 445 14.99 -15.66 49.75
N VAL A 446 15.21 -14.89 48.68
CA VAL A 446 15.21 -15.43 47.30
C VAL A 446 16.62 -15.65 46.75
N GLY A 447 17.64 -15.04 47.34
CA GLY A 447 19.03 -15.27 46.96
C GLY A 447 19.97 -14.14 47.35
N ASP A 448 21.24 -14.31 46.99
CA ASP A 448 22.26 -13.27 47.08
C ASP A 448 22.62 -12.79 45.67
N MET A 449 22.67 -11.48 45.47
CA MET A 449 23.04 -10.86 44.20
C MET A 449 24.52 -11.13 43.89
N LYS A 450 24.81 -11.35 42.61
CA LYS A 450 26.15 -11.56 42.09
C LYS A 450 26.62 -10.32 41.31
N PRO A 451 27.93 -10.03 41.24
CA PRO A 451 28.43 -9.02 40.33
C PRO A 451 28.01 -9.35 38.89
N THR A 452 27.49 -8.37 38.15
CA THR A 452 27.23 -8.52 36.71
C THR A 452 28.56 -8.48 35.97
N GLU A 453 28.85 -9.52 35.18
CA GLU A 453 30.10 -9.62 34.43
C GLU A 453 30.28 -8.40 33.50
N GLY A 454 31.46 -7.78 33.55
CA GLY A 454 31.80 -6.60 32.75
C GLY A 454 31.30 -5.24 33.30
N LEU A 455 30.38 -5.21 34.28
CA LEU A 455 29.82 -3.96 34.83
C LEU A 455 30.33 -3.67 36.24
N ALA A 456 31.08 -2.57 36.39
CA ALA A 456 31.59 -2.15 37.70
C ALA A 456 30.44 -1.79 38.66
N ASN A 457 30.54 -2.29 39.90
CA ASN A 457 29.57 -2.03 40.98
C ASN A 457 28.11 -2.34 40.60
N THR A 458 27.89 -3.19 39.59
CA THR A 458 26.55 -3.61 39.21
C THR A 458 26.32 -5.03 39.67
N TRP A 459 25.13 -5.27 40.22
CA TRP A 459 24.76 -6.51 40.86
C TRP A 459 23.44 -6.98 40.27
N GLU A 460 23.27 -8.29 40.14
CA GLU A 460 22.04 -8.89 39.64
C GLU A 460 21.66 -10.19 40.37
N LEU A 461 20.36 -10.48 40.39
CA LEU A 461 19.79 -11.74 40.83
C LEU A 461 18.53 -12.05 40.01
N THR A 462 18.42 -13.28 39.54
CA THR A 462 17.18 -13.80 38.94
C THR A 462 16.57 -14.83 39.89
N PHE A 463 15.27 -14.72 40.15
CA PHE A 463 14.54 -15.61 41.06
C PHE A 463 13.10 -15.85 40.58
N THR A 464 12.53 -17.00 40.93
CA THR A 464 11.15 -17.35 40.62
C THR A 464 10.31 -17.30 41.90
N VAL A 465 9.18 -16.60 41.84
CA VAL A 465 8.22 -16.58 42.95
C VAL A 465 7.32 -17.80 42.84
N THR A 466 7.42 -18.75 43.75
CA THR A 466 6.62 -19.99 43.70
C THR A 466 5.24 -19.79 44.32
N LYS A 467 4.33 -20.73 44.06
CA LYS A 467 3.02 -20.76 44.74
C LYS A 467 3.13 -20.77 46.27
N GLN A 468 4.11 -21.50 46.82
CA GLN A 468 4.38 -21.56 48.26
C GLN A 468 4.77 -20.19 48.84
N HIS A 469 5.51 -19.36 48.10
CA HIS A 469 5.84 -18.00 48.53
C HIS A 469 4.57 -17.16 48.72
N ILE A 470 3.65 -17.21 47.74
CA ILE A 470 2.37 -16.49 47.80
C ILE A 470 1.52 -16.99 48.97
N ASP A 471 1.42 -18.32 49.15
CA ASP A 471 0.67 -18.92 50.26
C ASP A 471 1.25 -18.57 51.64
N SER A 472 2.55 -18.21 51.68
CA SER A 472 3.24 -17.73 52.89
C SER A 472 3.12 -16.21 53.11
N GLY A 473 2.33 -15.51 52.30
CA GLY A 473 2.04 -14.08 52.45
C GLY A 473 2.97 -13.12 51.71
N VAL A 474 3.69 -13.57 50.68
CA VAL A 474 4.41 -12.69 49.75
C VAL A 474 3.42 -11.80 49.00
N THR A 475 3.72 -10.50 48.91
CA THR A 475 2.87 -9.48 48.25
C THR A 475 3.66 -8.69 47.21
N ASN A 476 3.93 -7.41 47.43
CA ASN A 476 4.72 -6.54 46.55
C ASN A 476 5.95 -5.95 47.26
N TYR A 477 6.36 -6.48 48.40
CA TYR A 477 7.44 -5.87 49.19
C TYR A 477 8.80 -6.45 48.81
N LEU A 478 9.72 -5.59 48.38
CA LEU A 478 11.11 -5.94 48.05
C LEU A 478 12.05 -5.36 49.11
N GLU A 479 12.99 -6.18 49.58
CA GLU A 479 14.04 -5.77 50.50
C GLU A 479 15.41 -6.27 50.06
N ILE A 480 16.42 -5.45 50.32
CA ILE A 480 17.83 -5.77 50.07
C ILE A 480 18.62 -5.49 51.34
N TYR A 481 19.45 -6.45 51.73
CA TYR A 481 20.31 -6.38 52.91
C TYR A 481 21.79 -6.47 52.50
N GLN A 482 22.66 -5.71 53.16
CA GLN A 482 24.10 -5.95 53.07
C GLN A 482 24.50 -7.05 54.07
N TYR A 483 24.94 -8.20 53.57
CA TYR A 483 25.23 -9.39 54.36
C TYR A 483 26.74 -9.68 54.43
N PRO A 484 27.30 -10.09 55.60
CA PRO A 484 26.65 -10.32 56.90
C PRO A 484 26.52 -9.06 57.76
N SER A 485 25.49 -9.03 58.62
CA SER A 485 25.17 -7.89 59.50
C SER A 485 26.33 -7.40 60.37
N ALA A 486 27.19 -8.32 60.83
CA ALA A 486 28.31 -8.02 61.71
C ALA A 486 29.39 -7.13 61.09
N THR A 487 29.52 -7.10 59.76
CA THR A 487 30.52 -6.30 59.04
C THR A 487 29.88 -5.26 58.12
N LYS A 488 28.65 -4.83 58.44
CA LYS A 488 27.93 -3.79 57.68
C LYS A 488 28.74 -2.49 57.61
N GLY A 489 28.64 -1.79 56.50
CA GLY A 489 29.33 -0.53 56.25
C GLY A 489 28.56 0.39 55.30
N ALA A 490 29.24 1.39 54.77
CA ALA A 490 28.62 2.34 53.86
C ALA A 490 28.21 1.68 52.53
N VAL A 491 26.96 1.93 52.13
CA VAL A 491 26.38 1.51 50.85
C VAL A 491 25.78 2.73 50.16
N GLN A 492 26.03 2.85 48.86
CA GLN A 492 25.40 3.83 47.98
C GLN A 492 24.81 3.11 46.78
N ILE A 493 23.49 3.18 46.62
CA ILE A 493 22.74 2.63 45.49
C ILE A 493 22.49 3.79 44.51
N GLU A 494 23.01 3.70 43.30
CA GLU A 494 22.85 4.69 42.22
C GLU A 494 21.54 4.52 41.46
N TRP A 495 21.12 3.27 41.27
CA TRP A 495 19.84 2.92 40.68
C TRP A 495 19.49 1.48 41.02
N LEU A 496 18.20 1.16 40.98
CA LEU A 496 17.66 -0.17 41.20
C LEU A 496 16.53 -0.43 40.19
N LYS A 497 16.56 -1.61 39.58
CA LYS A 497 15.55 -2.09 38.66
C LYS A 497 15.09 -3.48 39.06
N LEU A 498 13.79 -3.68 39.20
CA LEU A 498 13.14 -4.98 39.31
C LEU A 498 12.26 -5.15 38.08
N GLU A 499 12.40 -6.25 37.36
CA GLU A 499 11.65 -6.50 36.12
C GLU A 499 11.18 -7.96 36.05
N LYS A 500 10.07 -8.19 35.33
CA LYS A 500 9.60 -9.55 35.02
C LYS A 500 10.48 -10.16 33.93
N GLY A 501 10.76 -11.46 34.06
CA GLY A 501 11.58 -12.21 33.13
C GLY A 501 12.84 -12.75 33.78
N ASN A 502 13.64 -13.45 32.98
CA ASN A 502 14.88 -14.09 33.41
C ASN A 502 16.14 -13.37 32.92
N THR A 503 15.96 -12.27 32.17
CA THR A 503 17.03 -11.53 31.50
C THR A 503 17.05 -10.12 32.03
N ARG A 504 18.23 -9.68 32.50
CA ARG A 504 18.45 -8.29 32.90
C ARG A 504 18.36 -7.38 31.68
N THR A 505 17.63 -6.27 31.80
CA THR A 505 17.68 -5.15 30.87
C THR A 505 18.21 -3.88 31.59
N PRO A 506 18.70 -2.87 30.87
CA PRO A 506 19.33 -1.71 31.46
C PRO A 506 18.28 -0.82 32.13
N ASN A 507 18.71 -0.01 33.09
CA ASN A 507 17.83 0.95 33.75
C ASN A 507 17.72 2.25 32.94
N ILE A 508 17.01 2.16 31.81
CA ILE A 508 16.63 3.26 30.92
C ILE A 508 15.13 3.15 30.62
N SER A 509 14.51 4.25 30.22
CA SER A 509 13.08 4.27 29.84
C SER A 509 12.83 3.62 28.48
N GLU A 510 13.73 3.83 27.53
CA GLU A 510 13.56 3.41 26.14
C GLU A 510 14.92 3.13 25.49
N TYR A 511 14.92 2.26 24.48
CA TYR A 511 16.07 2.04 23.62
C TYR A 511 15.94 2.94 22.39
N LYS A 512 17.07 3.39 21.84
CA LYS A 512 17.05 4.33 20.71
C LYS A 512 16.91 3.63 19.35
N TYR A 513 17.43 2.41 19.24
CA TYR A 513 17.53 1.69 17.98
C TYR A 513 17.06 0.24 18.08
N ARG A 514 16.35 -0.22 17.05
CA ARG A 514 15.94 -1.60 16.86
C ARG A 514 16.68 -2.21 15.68
N GLY A 515 17.43 -3.26 15.94
CA GLY A 515 18.18 -4.04 14.95
C GLY A 515 17.37 -5.23 14.44
N THR A 516 17.43 -5.48 13.13
CA THR A 516 16.85 -6.67 12.49
C THR A 516 17.93 -7.41 11.71
N GLY A 517 18.11 -8.71 11.97
CA GLY A 517 19.18 -9.52 11.39
C GLY A 517 18.71 -10.91 10.96
N MET A 518 19.41 -11.53 10.01
CA MET A 518 19.07 -12.89 9.53
C MET A 518 19.72 -14.01 10.36
N ARG A 519 20.60 -13.66 11.30
CA ARG A 519 21.40 -14.62 12.08
C ARG A 519 21.18 -14.39 13.56
N ASP A 520 21.09 -15.49 14.32
CA ASP A 520 21.17 -15.43 15.78
C ASP A 520 22.63 -15.15 16.19
N SER A 521 22.98 -13.87 16.22
CA SER A 521 24.32 -13.39 16.49
C SER A 521 24.32 -12.39 17.65
N ASN A 522 25.43 -12.35 18.40
CA ASN A 522 25.70 -11.31 19.39
C ASN A 522 26.52 -10.15 18.82
N ASN A 523 26.90 -10.23 17.54
CA ASN A 523 27.64 -9.17 16.86
C ASN A 523 26.65 -8.11 16.33
N PRO A 524 26.72 -6.85 16.79
CA PRO A 524 25.81 -5.80 16.34
C PRO A 524 25.93 -5.50 14.84
N LYS A 525 27.03 -5.89 14.18
CA LYS A 525 27.25 -5.72 12.73
C LYS A 525 26.46 -6.71 11.86
N ASP A 526 25.84 -7.74 12.45
CA ASP A 526 24.98 -8.70 11.73
C ASP A 526 23.52 -8.22 11.62
N TYR A 527 23.21 -7.04 12.17
CA TYR A 527 21.88 -6.45 12.20
C TYR A 527 21.85 -5.13 11.44
N VAL A 528 20.73 -4.87 10.77
CA VAL A 528 20.40 -3.54 10.22
C VAL A 528 19.63 -2.78 11.29
N TRP A 529 20.09 -1.58 11.63
CA TRP A 529 19.58 -0.77 12.74
C TRP A 529 18.70 0.37 12.27
N ASP A 530 17.48 0.40 12.79
CA ASP A 530 16.52 1.49 12.58
C ASP A 530 16.26 2.23 13.90
N LEU A 531 15.76 3.47 13.82
CA LEU A 531 15.22 4.15 15.00
C LEU A 531 14.04 3.36 15.56
N ALA A 532 13.98 3.26 16.89
CA ALA A 532 12.83 2.65 17.54
C ALA A 532 11.54 3.43 17.17
N PRO A 533 10.40 2.75 16.96
CA PRO A 533 9.15 3.39 16.53
C PRO A 533 8.75 4.59 17.40
N GLU A 534 9.01 4.51 18.70
CA GLU A 534 8.72 5.57 19.67
C GLU A 534 9.46 6.88 19.33
N TYR A 535 10.68 6.79 18.79
CA TYR A 535 11.47 7.95 18.33
C TYR A 535 11.02 8.49 16.95
N VAL A 536 10.32 7.66 16.18
CA VAL A 536 9.82 8.00 14.84
C VAL A 536 8.48 8.72 14.96
N GLU A 537 7.61 8.29 15.86
CA GLU A 537 6.29 8.90 16.09
C GLU A 537 6.37 10.31 16.69
N ASP A 538 7.35 10.60 17.56
CA ASP A 538 7.55 11.96 18.08
C ASP A 538 7.94 12.99 17.00
N ASN A 539 8.51 12.53 15.88
CA ASN A 539 8.97 13.38 14.80
C ASN A 539 8.00 13.47 13.61
N LEU A 540 7.09 12.50 13.46
CA LEU A 540 6.09 12.45 12.38
C LEU A 540 4.73 12.95 12.86
N ALA A 541 4.30 14.09 12.30
CA ALA A 541 2.92 14.55 12.23
C ALA A 541 2.01 14.26 13.45
N THR A 542 2.45 14.63 14.65
CA THR A 542 1.56 14.64 15.81
C THR A 542 0.35 15.55 15.55
N ASP A 543 -0.81 15.22 16.13
CA ASP A 543 -2.06 15.98 15.97
C ASP A 543 -1.89 17.48 16.22
N ILE A 544 -0.94 17.85 17.09
CA ILE A 544 -0.56 19.23 17.40
C ILE A 544 0.00 19.95 16.15
N LYS A 545 0.95 19.33 15.42
CA LYS A 545 1.53 19.92 14.20
C LYS A 545 0.51 20.00 13.08
N ILE A 546 -0.36 18.99 12.95
CA ILE A 546 -1.47 19.01 11.98
C ILE A 546 -2.42 20.16 12.31
N SER A 547 -2.82 20.32 13.57
CA SER A 547 -3.67 21.43 14.00
C SER A 547 -3.05 22.80 13.75
N GLU A 548 -1.73 22.96 13.91
CA GLU A 548 -1.03 24.21 13.62
C GLU A 548 -1.01 24.52 12.12
N ILE A 549 -0.74 23.52 11.27
CA ILE A 549 -0.77 23.65 9.81
C ILE A 549 -2.19 23.97 9.33
N THR A 550 -3.20 23.25 9.82
CA THR A 550 -4.61 23.51 9.51
C THR A 550 -5.03 24.91 9.95
N GLY A 551 -4.61 25.35 11.14
CA GLY A 551 -4.86 26.72 11.62
C GLY A 551 -4.24 27.79 10.71
N LYS A 552 -2.99 27.61 10.27
CA LYS A 552 -2.33 28.52 9.33
C LYS A 552 -3.01 28.52 7.95
N ALA A 553 -3.40 27.36 7.44
CA ALA A 553 -4.10 27.23 6.16
C ALA A 553 -5.49 27.88 6.19
N ASN A 554 -6.24 27.70 7.28
CA ASN A 554 -7.54 28.35 7.46
C ASN A 554 -7.39 29.87 7.53
N ASN A 555 -6.44 30.38 8.33
CA ASN A 555 -6.18 31.82 8.40
C ASN A 555 -5.79 32.43 7.05
N TYR A 556 -5.00 31.72 6.24
CA TYR A 556 -4.66 32.17 4.88
C TYR A 556 -5.88 32.18 3.96
N THR A 557 -6.68 31.12 3.97
CA THR A 557 -7.91 31.00 3.17
C THR A 557 -8.93 32.06 3.56
N ASP A 558 -9.21 32.22 4.85
CA ASP A 558 -10.16 33.21 5.37
C ASP A 558 -9.71 34.63 5.05
N GLY A 559 -8.41 34.92 5.19
CA GLY A 559 -7.82 36.19 4.79
C GLY A 559 -8.04 36.49 3.30
N LYS A 560 -7.81 35.50 2.42
CA LYS A 560 -8.03 35.65 0.98
C LYS A 560 -9.51 35.78 0.61
N VAL A 561 -10.40 35.03 1.25
CA VAL A 561 -11.85 35.15 1.06
C VAL A 561 -12.34 36.53 1.50
N SER A 562 -11.85 37.04 2.63
CA SER A 562 -12.19 38.39 3.10
C SER A 562 -11.71 39.47 2.12
N GLU A 563 -10.50 39.34 1.58
CA GLU A 563 -9.95 40.27 0.58
C GLU A 563 -10.79 40.27 -0.70
N ILE A 564 -11.11 39.08 -1.23
CA ILE A 564 -11.96 38.93 -2.41
C ILE A 564 -13.37 39.49 -2.17
N ASN A 565 -13.99 39.21 -1.02
CA ASN A 565 -15.31 39.74 -0.69
C ASN A 565 -15.31 41.27 -0.59
N SER A 566 -14.25 41.87 -0.05
CA SER A 566 -14.10 43.32 0.00
C SER A 566 -13.98 43.92 -1.40
N GLN A 567 -13.20 43.31 -2.29
CA GLN A 567 -13.06 43.73 -3.68
C GLN A 567 -14.37 43.60 -4.45
N LEU A 568 -15.06 42.46 -4.32
CA LEU A 568 -16.35 42.22 -4.97
C LEU A 568 -17.41 43.23 -4.50
N THR A 569 -17.46 43.52 -3.21
CA THR A 569 -18.37 44.53 -2.65
C THR A 569 -18.10 45.92 -3.23
N ALA A 570 -16.82 46.31 -3.36
CA ALA A 570 -16.44 47.58 -3.97
C ALA A 570 -16.87 47.66 -5.44
N SER A 571 -16.62 46.61 -6.24
CA SER A 571 -17.04 46.55 -7.64
C SER A 571 -18.57 46.59 -7.80
N ILE A 572 -19.33 45.91 -6.93
CA ILE A 572 -20.79 45.97 -6.93
C ILE A 572 -21.27 47.40 -6.68
N ASN A 573 -20.68 48.10 -5.71
CA ASN A 573 -21.04 49.49 -5.40
C ASN A 573 -20.76 50.46 -6.57
N GLU A 574 -19.65 50.28 -7.29
CA GLU A 574 -19.34 51.08 -8.49
C GLU A 574 -20.36 50.86 -9.61
N VAL A 575 -20.74 49.59 -9.85
CA VAL A 575 -21.75 49.24 -10.84
C VAL A 575 -23.12 49.81 -10.46
N ASP A 576 -23.52 49.68 -9.19
CA ASP A 576 -24.79 50.21 -8.68
C ASP A 576 -24.85 51.75 -8.77
N THR A 577 -23.74 52.43 -8.49
CA THR A 577 -23.62 53.88 -8.67
C THR A 577 -23.80 54.27 -10.14
N THR A 578 -23.11 53.57 -11.05
CA THR A 578 -23.21 53.81 -12.50
C THR A 578 -24.64 53.57 -13.01
N ALA A 579 -25.31 52.53 -12.51
CA ALA A 579 -26.70 52.23 -12.87
C ALA A 579 -27.66 53.32 -12.39
N LYS A 580 -27.49 53.82 -11.16
CA LYS A 580 -28.28 54.96 -10.63
C LYS A 580 -28.08 56.23 -11.43
N ASP A 581 -26.84 56.53 -11.83
CA ASP A 581 -26.54 57.68 -12.68
C ASP A 581 -27.19 57.57 -14.06
N ALA A 582 -27.13 56.38 -14.68
CA ALA A 582 -27.78 56.11 -15.95
C ALA A 582 -29.30 56.27 -15.85
N GLN A 583 -29.93 55.75 -14.79
CA GLN A 583 -31.36 55.90 -14.53
C GLN A 583 -31.75 57.38 -14.35
N THR A 584 -30.93 58.15 -13.63
CA THR A 584 -31.17 59.59 -13.42
C THR A 584 -31.14 60.35 -14.75
N LYS A 585 -30.18 60.05 -15.62
CA LYS A 585 -30.09 60.63 -16.97
C LYS A 585 -31.29 60.25 -17.84
N ALA A 586 -31.72 58.99 -17.78
CA ALA A 586 -32.90 58.53 -18.51
C ALA A 586 -34.18 59.26 -18.08
N ASN A 587 -34.37 59.44 -16.77
CA ASN A 587 -35.52 60.19 -16.22
C ASN A 587 -35.50 61.68 -16.64
N ALA A 588 -34.31 62.30 -16.64
CA ALA A 588 -34.15 63.68 -17.11
C ALA A 588 -34.49 63.81 -18.61
N ASN A 589 -34.03 62.86 -19.44
CA ASN A 589 -34.36 62.84 -20.86
C ASN A 589 -35.87 62.66 -21.11
N ALA A 590 -36.54 61.77 -20.37
CA ALA A 590 -37.99 61.58 -20.48
C ALA A 590 -38.75 62.88 -20.19
N THR A 591 -38.37 63.59 -19.12
CA THR A 591 -38.96 64.89 -18.76
C THR A 591 -38.77 65.93 -19.87
N ALA A 592 -37.56 65.99 -20.46
CA ALA A 592 -37.27 66.94 -21.54
C ALA A 592 -38.06 66.64 -22.83
N ILE A 593 -38.33 65.37 -23.11
CA ILE A 593 -39.17 64.96 -24.24
C ILE A 593 -40.62 65.40 -24.01
N ASP A 594 -41.17 65.16 -22.82
CA ASP A 594 -42.54 65.59 -22.47
C ASP A 594 -42.71 67.12 -22.58
N GLU A 595 -41.72 67.90 -22.16
CA GLU A 595 -41.73 69.36 -22.32
C GLU A 595 -41.69 69.81 -23.79
N LEU A 596 -40.95 69.08 -24.64
CA LEU A 596 -40.87 69.38 -26.07
C LEU A 596 -42.19 69.08 -26.77
N ASP A 597 -42.83 67.96 -26.43
CA ASP A 597 -44.12 67.53 -26.99
C ASP A 597 -45.21 68.57 -26.70
N ASN A 598 -45.30 69.04 -25.45
CA ASN A 598 -46.22 70.10 -25.05
C ASN A 598 -46.01 71.41 -25.85
N LYS A 599 -44.75 71.81 -26.10
CA LYS A 599 -44.45 73.02 -26.89
C LYS A 599 -44.81 72.87 -28.37
N ILE A 600 -44.78 71.65 -28.91
CA ILE A 600 -45.18 71.37 -30.29
C ILE A 600 -46.70 71.51 -30.41
N ASP A 601 -47.45 70.94 -29.46
CA ASP A 601 -48.92 71.03 -29.43
C ASP A 601 -49.44 72.47 -29.35
N GLU A 602 -48.81 73.33 -28.55
CA GLU A 602 -49.16 74.76 -28.47
C GLU A 602 -48.96 75.49 -29.81
N ARG A 603 -47.93 75.15 -30.59
CA ARG A 603 -47.63 75.82 -31.87
C ARG A 603 -48.56 75.41 -33.01
N ILE A 604 -49.17 74.22 -32.96
CA ILE A 604 -50.03 73.72 -34.04
C ILE A 604 -51.43 74.35 -33.98
N ASN A 605 -51.92 74.73 -32.79
CA ASN A 605 -53.31 75.11 -32.56
C ASN A 605 -53.61 76.62 -32.49
N ASP A 606 -52.74 77.50 -32.99
CA ASP A 606 -52.97 78.95 -32.97
C ASP A 606 -54.06 79.39 -33.99
N THR A 607 -55.18 79.91 -33.48
CA THR A 607 -56.32 80.41 -34.26
C THR A 607 -56.57 81.89 -33.96
N ALA A 608 -56.63 82.72 -35.01
CA ALA A 608 -56.82 84.18 -34.89
C ALA A 608 -57.99 84.67 -35.74
N THR A 609 -58.84 85.54 -35.18
CA THR A 609 -59.95 86.20 -35.90
C THR A 609 -59.80 87.72 -35.84
N THR A 610 -59.85 88.39 -36.99
CA THR A 610 -59.73 89.85 -37.09
C THR A 610 -60.85 90.43 -37.95
N THR A 611 -61.52 91.50 -37.49
CA THR A 611 -62.51 92.22 -38.30
C THR A 611 -61.78 93.23 -39.18
N LEU A 612 -62.13 93.28 -40.47
CA LEU A 612 -61.51 94.17 -41.44
C LEU A 612 -62.51 95.24 -41.91
N THR A 613 -62.02 96.46 -42.11
CA THR A 613 -62.85 97.60 -42.53
C THR A 613 -62.84 97.74 -44.04
N VAL A 614 -64.02 97.82 -44.64
CA VAL A 614 -64.20 98.14 -46.07
C VAL A 614 -64.09 99.66 -46.26
N THR A 615 -63.35 100.11 -47.28
CA THR A 615 -62.99 101.53 -47.47
C THR A 615 -63.49 102.10 -48.81
N ASN A 616 -63.16 103.38 -49.08
CA ASN A 616 -63.40 104.07 -50.35
C ASN A 616 -64.88 104.13 -50.81
N GLY A 617 -65.79 104.41 -49.86
CA GLY A 617 -67.22 104.59 -50.13
C GLY A 617 -68.01 103.28 -50.32
N ASN A 618 -67.36 102.13 -50.19
CA ASN A 618 -68.01 100.83 -50.20
C ASN A 618 -68.62 100.52 -48.81
N THR A 619 -69.71 99.77 -48.80
CA THR A 619 -70.47 99.32 -47.62
C THR A 619 -70.43 97.80 -47.50
N GLY A 620 -70.77 97.26 -46.34
CA GLY A 620 -70.68 95.81 -46.03
C GLY A 620 -69.68 95.53 -44.91
N SER A 621 -69.40 94.25 -44.65
CA SER A 621 -68.44 93.83 -43.62
C SER A 621 -67.48 92.76 -44.14
N ALA A 622 -66.25 92.76 -43.61
CA ALA A 622 -65.24 91.74 -43.90
C ALA A 622 -64.64 91.20 -42.59
N LYS A 623 -64.49 89.88 -42.49
CA LYS A 623 -63.82 89.23 -41.35
C LYS A 623 -62.80 88.21 -41.82
N LEU A 624 -61.62 88.25 -41.22
CA LEU A 624 -60.51 87.36 -41.48
C LEU A 624 -60.40 86.32 -40.36
N TYR A 625 -60.20 85.07 -40.74
CA TYR A 625 -59.92 83.94 -39.87
C TYR A 625 -58.62 83.28 -40.31
N ARG A 626 -57.74 82.96 -39.37
CA ARG A 626 -56.51 82.20 -39.60
C ARG A 626 -56.50 80.96 -38.70
N GLU A 627 -56.19 79.83 -39.32
CA GLU A 627 -55.96 78.55 -38.66
C GLU A 627 -54.66 77.97 -39.23
N GLY A 628 -53.60 77.95 -38.42
CA GLY A 628 -52.26 77.58 -38.88
C GLY A 628 -51.75 78.48 -40.02
N LYS A 629 -51.58 77.91 -41.22
CA LYS A 629 -51.17 78.65 -42.43
C LYS A 629 -52.35 79.05 -43.33
N THR A 630 -53.56 78.60 -43.05
CA THR A 630 -54.73 78.90 -43.88
C THR A 630 -55.40 80.17 -43.40
N VAL A 631 -55.69 81.07 -44.31
CA VAL A 631 -56.37 82.35 -44.07
C VAL A 631 -57.64 82.39 -44.91
N SER A 632 -58.76 82.70 -44.28
CA SER A 632 -60.06 82.89 -44.92
C SER A 632 -60.62 84.26 -44.60
N ILE A 633 -61.03 85.02 -45.62
CA ILE A 633 -61.67 86.32 -45.48
C ILE A 633 -63.10 86.23 -46.01
N TYR A 634 -64.07 86.46 -45.14
CA TYR A 634 -65.49 86.46 -45.46
C TYR A 634 -66.00 87.87 -45.65
N PHE A 635 -66.55 88.15 -46.82
CA PHE A 635 -67.22 89.40 -47.17
C PHE A 635 -68.73 89.19 -47.15
N VAL A 636 -69.46 90.08 -46.50
CA VAL A 636 -70.92 90.02 -46.38
C VAL A 636 -71.54 91.35 -46.79
N ALA A 637 -72.50 91.29 -47.72
CA ALA A 637 -73.25 92.44 -48.25
C ALA A 637 -72.37 93.60 -48.75
N LEU A 638 -71.27 93.27 -49.42
CA LEU A 638 -70.34 94.24 -49.99
C LEU A 638 -70.99 95.00 -51.16
N ASN A 639 -71.12 96.33 -51.06
CA ASN A 639 -71.75 97.17 -52.10
C ASN A 639 -71.04 98.52 -52.28
N GLY A 640 -70.72 98.88 -53.53
CA GLY A 640 -70.09 100.16 -53.88
C GLY A 640 -71.12 101.22 -54.31
N LYS A 641 -71.57 102.07 -53.38
CA LYS A 641 -72.47 103.19 -53.71
C LYS A 641 -71.64 104.46 -53.96
N SER A 642 -71.68 104.95 -55.21
CA SER A 642 -71.24 106.30 -55.63
C SER A 642 -69.72 106.54 -55.72
N SER A 643 -69.25 106.89 -56.92
CA SER A 643 -67.97 107.57 -57.26
C SER A 643 -66.62 106.84 -57.18
N GLY A 644 -66.54 105.61 -56.65
CA GLY A 644 -65.33 104.78 -56.82
C GLY A 644 -65.27 104.19 -58.23
N GLY A 645 -64.40 104.73 -59.10
CA GLY A 645 -64.15 104.18 -60.43
C GLY A 645 -63.74 102.70 -60.39
N ASN A 646 -63.85 102.03 -61.54
CA ASN A 646 -63.30 100.69 -61.73
C ASN A 646 -61.85 100.63 -61.22
N ASP A 647 -61.50 99.55 -60.51
CA ASP A 647 -60.15 99.27 -59.96
C ASP A 647 -59.78 100.02 -58.66
N SER A 648 -60.76 100.55 -57.92
CA SER A 648 -60.53 101.09 -56.57
C SER A 648 -60.25 100.00 -55.53
N THR A 649 -59.31 100.25 -54.61
CA THR A 649 -59.03 99.36 -53.47
C THR A 649 -60.17 99.40 -52.48
N ILE A 650 -60.80 98.26 -52.20
CA ILE A 650 -61.94 98.14 -51.30
C ILE A 650 -61.53 97.76 -49.87
N LEU A 651 -60.38 97.10 -49.72
CA LEU A 651 -59.82 96.63 -48.45
C LEU A 651 -58.35 96.30 -48.65
N THR A 652 -57.53 96.46 -47.62
CA THR A 652 -56.14 95.99 -47.62
C THR A 652 -55.97 94.93 -46.54
N ILE A 653 -55.49 93.75 -46.93
CA ILE A 653 -55.21 92.63 -46.04
C ILE A 653 -53.99 93.00 -45.17
N PRO A 654 -54.05 92.83 -43.84
CA PRO A 654 -52.91 93.14 -42.96
C PRO A 654 -51.68 92.28 -43.32
N GLU A 655 -50.49 92.85 -43.15
CA GLU A 655 -49.22 92.31 -43.66
C GLU A 655 -48.97 90.84 -43.31
N GLY A 656 -49.25 90.44 -42.05
CA GLY A 656 -49.08 89.05 -41.59
C GLY A 656 -50.08 88.02 -42.13
N TYR A 657 -51.01 88.45 -42.99
CA TYR A 657 -52.05 87.59 -43.56
C TYR A 657 -52.17 87.72 -45.08
N ARG A 658 -51.27 88.42 -45.78
CA ARG A 658 -51.39 88.65 -47.23
C ARG A 658 -51.13 87.38 -48.04
N PRO A 659 -51.81 87.17 -49.18
CA PRO A 659 -51.50 86.04 -50.06
C PRO A 659 -50.10 86.23 -50.67
N PRO A 660 -49.37 85.13 -50.92
CA PRO A 660 -48.00 85.19 -51.44
C PRO A 660 -47.91 85.62 -52.92
N ILE A 661 -49.03 85.54 -53.66
CA ILE A 661 -49.13 85.94 -55.07
C ILE A 661 -50.41 86.72 -55.33
N SER A 662 -50.39 87.58 -56.35
CA SER A 662 -51.61 88.25 -56.83
C SER A 662 -52.47 87.32 -57.67
N PHE A 663 -53.78 87.38 -57.52
CA PHE A 663 -54.72 86.65 -58.38
C PHE A 663 -55.99 87.44 -58.64
N GLU A 664 -56.70 87.06 -59.69
CA GLU A 664 -57.98 87.67 -60.08
C GLU A 664 -59.08 86.61 -60.11
N GLN A 665 -60.28 86.97 -59.63
CA GLN A 665 -61.42 86.08 -59.58
C GLN A 665 -62.70 86.82 -59.96
N LEU A 666 -63.53 86.21 -60.80
CA LEU A 666 -64.88 86.70 -61.06
C LEU A 666 -65.82 86.25 -59.93
N VAL A 667 -66.52 87.21 -59.34
CA VAL A 667 -67.58 86.99 -58.35
C VAL A 667 -68.92 87.50 -58.91
N GLY A 668 -69.94 86.65 -58.90
CA GLY A 668 -71.27 86.97 -59.39
C GLY A 668 -72.23 87.32 -58.26
N SER A 669 -73.19 88.20 -58.53
CA SER A 669 -74.37 88.44 -57.68
C SER A 669 -75.63 88.41 -58.55
N ILE A 670 -76.68 87.77 -58.05
CA ILE A 670 -77.99 87.75 -58.68
C ILE A 670 -78.84 88.76 -57.92
N ASP A 671 -78.89 89.98 -58.42
CA ASP A 671 -79.70 91.05 -57.83
C ASP A 671 -80.68 91.58 -58.88
N ARG A 672 -81.94 91.77 -58.45
CA ARG A 672 -83.08 92.22 -59.28
C ARG A 672 -83.21 91.53 -60.64
N SER A 673 -83.09 90.19 -60.66
CA SER A 673 -83.32 89.36 -61.86
C SER A 673 -82.39 89.65 -63.06
N THR A 674 -81.23 90.27 -62.83
CA THR A 674 -80.15 90.43 -63.81
C THR A 674 -78.83 89.88 -63.26
N LEU A 675 -78.08 89.13 -64.06
CA LEU A 675 -76.74 88.65 -63.69
C LEU A 675 -75.76 89.83 -63.64
N ASN A 676 -75.32 90.19 -62.43
CA ASN A 676 -74.26 91.17 -62.20
C ASN A 676 -72.97 90.43 -61.82
N SER A 677 -71.84 90.83 -62.40
CA SER A 677 -70.53 90.28 -62.06
C SER A 677 -69.56 91.39 -61.71
N ALA A 678 -68.73 91.13 -60.70
CA ALA A 678 -67.57 91.93 -60.37
C ALA A 678 -66.31 91.06 -60.50
N GLN A 679 -65.27 91.60 -61.10
CA GLN A 679 -63.93 91.00 -61.07
C GLN A 679 -63.21 91.54 -59.86
N LEU A 680 -62.74 90.66 -58.99
CA LEU A 680 -61.91 90.96 -57.85
C LEU A 680 -60.45 90.71 -58.22
N SER A 681 -59.54 91.62 -57.89
CA SER A 681 -58.10 91.38 -57.95
C SER A 681 -57.49 91.61 -56.58
N ILE A 682 -56.62 90.69 -56.17
CA ILE A 682 -55.88 90.82 -54.92
C ILE A 682 -54.42 91.00 -55.30
N GLY A 683 -53.82 92.12 -54.90
CA GLY A 683 -52.39 92.35 -55.03
C GLY A 683 -51.60 91.62 -53.95
N ALA A 684 -50.33 91.31 -54.24
CA ALA A 684 -49.39 90.80 -53.22
C ALA A 684 -49.13 91.82 -52.10
N ASP A 685 -49.42 93.10 -52.35
CA ASP A 685 -49.45 94.17 -51.34
C ASP A 685 -50.68 94.10 -50.41
N GLY A 686 -51.55 93.10 -50.59
CA GLY A 686 -52.76 92.88 -49.84
C GLY A 686 -53.93 93.75 -50.28
N ALA A 687 -53.76 94.62 -51.28
CA ALA A 687 -54.84 95.47 -51.76
C ALA A 687 -55.85 94.62 -52.56
N ILE A 688 -57.08 94.56 -52.06
CA ILE A 688 -58.20 93.96 -52.79
C ILE A 688 -58.86 95.07 -53.58
N LYS A 689 -58.94 94.91 -54.88
CA LYS A 689 -59.60 95.82 -55.82
C LYS A 689 -60.73 95.09 -56.52
N TRP A 690 -61.72 95.83 -56.97
CA TRP A 690 -62.76 95.24 -57.80
C TRP A 690 -63.17 96.13 -58.98
N ARG A 691 -63.68 95.49 -60.02
CA ARG A 691 -64.22 96.09 -61.23
C ARG A 691 -65.61 95.53 -61.49
N ARG A 692 -66.60 96.41 -61.68
CA ARG A 692 -68.01 96.00 -61.85
C ARG A 692 -68.42 96.13 -63.31
N ASN A 693 -69.28 95.22 -63.77
CA ASN A 693 -69.82 95.27 -65.13
C ASN A 693 -71.11 96.10 -65.26
N SER A 694 -71.67 96.62 -64.16
CA SER A 694 -72.84 97.50 -64.20
C SER A 694 -72.73 98.69 -63.22
N SER A 695 -73.37 99.81 -63.59
CA SER A 695 -73.41 101.06 -62.83
C SER A 695 -74.41 101.04 -61.67
N TYR A 696 -75.20 99.97 -61.53
CA TYR A 696 -76.20 99.81 -60.49
C TYR A 696 -75.57 99.12 -59.27
N GLY A 697 -75.86 99.61 -58.05
CA GLY A 697 -75.27 99.07 -56.83
C GLY A 697 -75.91 97.75 -56.39
N SER A 698 -75.20 96.63 -56.55
CA SER A 698 -75.60 95.30 -56.03
C SER A 698 -74.74 94.86 -54.84
N ASP A 699 -75.33 94.08 -53.95
CA ASP A 699 -74.68 93.49 -52.77
C ASP A 699 -74.00 92.16 -53.15
N TYR A 700 -72.74 91.97 -52.74
CA TYR A 700 -71.96 90.73 -52.95
C TYR A 700 -71.57 90.10 -51.61
N THR A 701 -71.79 88.80 -51.46
CA THR A 701 -71.37 88.01 -50.29
C THR A 701 -70.58 86.81 -50.77
N PHE A 702 -69.33 86.69 -50.33
CA PHE A 702 -68.41 85.63 -50.74
C PHE A 702 -67.27 85.47 -49.73
N ALA A 703 -66.52 84.39 -49.84
CA ALA A 703 -65.33 84.16 -49.05
C ALA A 703 -64.12 83.96 -49.96
N ILE A 704 -62.96 84.36 -49.48
CA ILE A 704 -61.67 84.15 -50.12
C ILE A 704 -60.82 83.35 -49.16
N THR A 705 -60.35 82.18 -49.58
CA THR A 705 -59.49 81.33 -48.76
C THR A 705 -58.19 81.04 -49.49
N TYR A 706 -57.06 81.21 -48.79
CA TYR A 706 -55.72 80.95 -49.30
C TYR A 706 -54.79 80.50 -48.16
N THR A 707 -53.59 80.04 -48.52
CA THR A 707 -52.56 79.63 -47.57
C THR A 707 -51.38 80.62 -47.67
N ILE A 708 -50.85 81.05 -46.52
CA ILE A 708 -49.69 81.95 -46.42
C ILE A 708 -48.39 81.23 -46.10
#